data_AF-A0A627E1D3-F1
#
_entry.id   AF-A0A627E1D3-F1
#
_cell.length_a   1.000
_cell.length_b   1.000
_cell.length_c   1.000
_cell.angle_alpha   90.00
_cell.angle_beta   90.00
_cell.angle_gamma   90.00
#
_symmetry.space_group_name_H-M   'P 1'
#
loop_
_entity.id
_entity.type
_entity.pdbx_description
1 polymer ?
#
loop_
_entity_poly.entity_id
_entity_poly.type
_entity_poly.pdbx_seq_one_letter_code
_entity_poly.pdbx_strand_id
1 'polypeptide(L)'
;MSIYHYWGKSRRGEIDGGDDYHLLCWHSLDVAAVGYWMVINNIYFIDHYLKKLGIQDKEQAAQFFAWILCWHDIGKFAHSFQQLYRHEALNIFNEPTRHYEKIAHTTLGYVLWNSWLSECPELFPPSLLSVRKSKRVMALWMPVTTGHHGRPPEAIQELDHFRQQDKDAARDFLLRIKALFPLITLPESWDEDEGIDQFQQLSWFISAAVVLADWTGSASRYFPRTAEKMPVDTYWQQALAKAQTAITLFPSAANVSAFTGIETLFPFIQHPTPLQQKALELDINVDGAQLFILEDVTGAGKTEAALILAHRLMAAGKAQGLYFGLPTMATANAMFERMANTWLALYQPDSRPSLILAHSARRLMDRFNQSIWSVTLSGTEEPDEAQPDSQGCAAWFADSNKKALLAEVGVGTLDQAMMAVMPFKHNNLRLLGLSNKILLADEIHACDAWMSRILEGLIERQASNGNATILLSATLSQQQRDKLVAAFSRGVRRSVQAPLLGHDDYPWLTQVTQTELISQRVDTRKEVERSVDIGWLHSEEACLERIGEAVEKGNCIAWIRNSVDDAIRIYRQLQLSKVVATENLLLFHSRFAFHDRQRIESQTLNLFGKQSGAQRAGKVIIATQVIEQSLDIDCDEMISDLAPVDLCVPRASGDKPATPFTPV
;
A
#
# COMPACT_ATOMS: atom_id res chain seq x y z
N MET A 1 -3.34 -2.82 -45.50
CA MET A 1 -4.31 -1.84 -44.97
C MET A 1 -3.61 -0.99 -43.94
N SER A 2 -4.00 0.28 -43.81
CA SER A 2 -3.22 1.25 -43.04
C SER A 2 -3.50 1.16 -41.54
N ILE A 3 -2.44 0.99 -40.75
CA ILE A 3 -2.45 1.07 -39.27
C ILE A 3 -3.03 2.40 -38.74
N TYR A 4 -3.09 3.42 -39.60
CA TYR A 4 -3.57 4.77 -39.30
C TYR A 4 -5.10 4.94 -39.34
N HIS A 5 -5.88 3.86 -39.45
CA HIS A 5 -7.35 3.92 -39.42
C HIS A 5 -7.97 3.51 -38.07
N TYR A 6 -7.14 3.27 -37.06
CA TYR A 6 -7.54 2.79 -35.75
C TYR A 6 -7.21 3.84 -34.69
N TRP A 7 -8.16 4.14 -33.80
CA TRP A 7 -7.96 5.11 -32.71
C TRP A 7 -7.67 4.39 -31.40
N GLY A 8 -6.80 4.99 -30.57
CA GLY A 8 -6.45 4.52 -29.23
C GLY A 8 -7.09 5.34 -28.12
N LYS A 9 -7.24 6.65 -28.33
CA LYS A 9 -7.94 7.61 -27.45
C LYS A 9 -8.82 8.55 -28.26
N SER A 10 -9.91 9.05 -27.69
CA SER A 10 -10.82 10.01 -28.34
C SER A 10 -11.18 11.14 -27.39
N ARG A 11 -11.53 12.29 -27.97
CA ARG A 11 -11.99 13.49 -27.26
C ARG A 11 -13.38 13.26 -26.68
N ARG A 12 -13.44 12.82 -25.42
CA ARG A 12 -14.71 12.58 -24.70
C ARG A 12 -15.24 13.84 -24.02
N GLY A 13 -15.33 14.95 -24.77
CA GLY A 13 -15.79 16.25 -24.26
C GLY A 13 -14.70 17.13 -23.65
N GLU A 14 -13.45 16.66 -23.58
CA GLU A 14 -12.28 17.48 -23.21
C GLU A 14 -11.97 18.47 -24.33
N ILE A 15 -12.04 19.78 -24.07
CA ILE A 15 -11.75 20.79 -25.09
C ILE A 15 -10.23 20.86 -25.33
N ASP A 16 -9.43 20.67 -24.29
CA ASP A 16 -7.97 20.71 -24.30
C ASP A 16 -7.35 19.32 -24.52
N GLY A 17 -6.10 19.27 -25.03
CA GLY A 17 -5.32 18.03 -25.17
C GLY A 17 -5.10 17.51 -26.59
N GLY A 18 -5.15 18.38 -27.60
CA GLY A 18 -4.82 18.05 -29.01
C GLY A 18 -6.03 17.71 -29.87
N ASP A 19 -5.82 16.89 -30.91
CA ASP A 19 -6.80 16.49 -31.92
C ASP A 19 -8.01 15.73 -31.34
N ASP A 20 -9.03 15.50 -32.17
CA ASP A 20 -10.26 14.80 -31.77
C ASP A 20 -10.05 13.33 -31.41
N TYR A 21 -8.98 12.71 -31.93
CA TYR A 21 -8.57 11.37 -31.56
C TYR A 21 -7.06 11.22 -31.64
N HIS A 22 -6.56 10.22 -30.93
CA HIS A 22 -5.18 9.79 -31.02
C HIS A 22 -5.11 8.44 -31.70
N LEU A 23 -4.27 8.30 -32.72
CA LEU A 23 -4.09 7.03 -33.41
C LEU A 23 -3.57 5.94 -32.46
N LEU A 24 -4.06 4.71 -32.66
CA LEU A 24 -3.72 3.58 -31.80
C LEU A 24 -2.22 3.28 -31.81
N CYS A 25 -1.59 3.32 -32.99
CA CYS A 25 -0.15 3.12 -33.13
C CYS A 25 0.67 4.14 -32.33
N TRP A 26 0.23 5.41 -32.30
CA TRP A 26 0.88 6.47 -31.53
C TRP A 26 0.76 6.28 -30.03
N HIS A 27 -0.45 5.95 -29.55
CA HIS A 27 -0.64 5.64 -28.14
C HIS A 27 0.23 4.44 -27.69
N SER A 28 0.31 3.39 -28.50
CA SER A 28 1.17 2.23 -28.22
C SER A 28 2.66 2.61 -28.16
N LEU A 29 3.12 3.54 -29.01
CA LEU A 29 4.50 4.05 -28.97
C LEU A 29 4.76 5.00 -27.81
N ASP A 30 3.78 5.81 -27.40
CA ASP A 30 3.91 6.68 -26.22
C ASP A 30 4.11 5.86 -24.94
N VAL A 31 3.30 4.82 -24.76
CA VAL A 31 3.44 3.88 -23.62
C VAL A 31 4.77 3.14 -23.68
N ALA A 32 5.20 2.69 -24.87
CA ALA A 32 6.49 2.04 -25.07
C ALA A 32 7.67 2.98 -24.76
N ALA A 33 7.58 4.26 -25.14
CA ALA A 33 8.60 5.27 -24.87
C ALA A 33 8.72 5.56 -23.36
N VAL A 34 7.59 5.62 -22.64
CA VAL A 34 7.60 5.70 -21.18
C VAL A 34 8.29 4.47 -20.58
N GLY A 35 7.92 3.27 -21.03
CA GLY A 35 8.54 2.03 -20.56
C GLY A 35 10.05 1.96 -20.80
N TYR A 36 10.50 2.40 -21.97
CA TYR A 36 11.92 2.53 -22.30
C TYR A 36 12.65 3.35 -21.22
N TRP A 37 12.16 4.56 -20.96
CA TRP A 37 12.75 5.43 -19.96
C TRP A 37 12.61 4.94 -18.52
N MET A 38 11.54 4.19 -18.20
CA MET A 38 11.41 3.52 -16.90
C MET A 38 12.55 2.53 -16.68
N VAL A 39 12.94 1.76 -17.70
CA VAL A 39 14.11 0.85 -17.62
C VAL A 39 15.41 1.63 -17.57
N ILE A 40 15.60 2.63 -18.43
CA ILE A 40 16.82 3.45 -18.44
C ILE A 40 17.05 4.17 -17.11
N ASN A 41 15.99 4.59 -16.41
CA ASN A 41 16.11 5.23 -15.10
C ASN A 41 15.91 4.26 -13.91
N ASN A 42 15.76 2.95 -14.20
CA ASN A 42 15.48 1.91 -13.21
C ASN A 42 14.31 2.25 -12.26
N ILE A 43 13.28 2.89 -12.80
CA ILE A 43 12.09 3.32 -12.06
C ILE A 43 11.37 2.07 -11.54
N TYR A 44 11.13 2.02 -10.22
CA TYR A 44 10.59 0.85 -9.52
C TYR A 44 11.34 -0.46 -9.79
N PHE A 45 12.67 -0.40 -9.96
CA PHE A 45 13.56 -1.57 -10.10
C PHE A 45 13.34 -2.43 -11.35
N ILE A 46 12.70 -1.89 -12.39
CA ILE A 46 12.37 -2.69 -13.57
C ILE A 46 13.61 -3.22 -14.31
N ASP A 47 14.71 -2.46 -14.39
CA ASP A 47 15.99 -2.92 -14.96
C ASP A 47 16.56 -4.08 -14.13
N HIS A 48 16.49 -3.99 -12.80
CA HIS A 48 16.91 -5.07 -11.91
C HIS A 48 16.10 -6.36 -12.11
N TYR A 49 14.78 -6.25 -12.27
CA TYR A 49 13.92 -7.41 -12.53
C TYR A 49 14.24 -8.06 -13.89
N LEU A 50 14.47 -7.26 -14.95
CA LEU A 50 14.83 -7.77 -16.28
C LEU A 50 16.23 -8.41 -16.30
N LYS A 51 17.19 -7.87 -15.53
CA LYS A 51 18.51 -8.48 -15.32
C LYS A 51 18.43 -9.82 -14.61
N LYS A 52 17.59 -9.93 -13.58
CA LYS A 52 17.31 -11.20 -12.91
C LYS A 52 16.76 -12.24 -13.89
N LEU A 53 15.92 -11.80 -14.82
CA LEU A 53 15.41 -12.63 -15.92
C LEU A 53 16.44 -12.93 -17.02
N GLY A 54 17.68 -12.46 -16.92
CA GLY A 54 18.75 -12.82 -17.86
C GLY A 54 19.03 -11.80 -18.97
N ILE A 55 18.36 -10.64 -18.99
CA ILE A 55 18.71 -9.53 -19.90
C ILE A 55 19.70 -8.60 -19.19
N GLN A 56 21.00 -8.81 -19.38
CA GLN A 56 22.04 -8.06 -18.66
C GLN A 56 22.26 -6.64 -19.17
N ASP A 57 22.17 -6.45 -20.48
CA ASP A 57 22.37 -5.14 -21.09
C ASP A 57 21.14 -4.25 -20.88
N LYS A 58 21.37 -3.05 -20.36
CA LYS A 58 20.31 -2.12 -19.95
C LYS A 58 19.55 -1.54 -21.14
N GLU A 59 20.24 -1.28 -22.24
CA GLU A 59 19.63 -0.78 -23.47
C GLU A 59 18.77 -1.87 -24.13
N GLN A 60 19.27 -3.10 -24.17
CA GLN A 60 18.53 -4.28 -24.60
C GLN A 60 17.27 -4.51 -23.75
N ALA A 61 17.37 -4.40 -22.42
CA ALA A 61 16.24 -4.51 -21.51
C ALA A 61 15.21 -3.42 -21.77
N ALA A 62 15.65 -2.17 -22.01
CA ALA A 62 14.77 -1.05 -22.31
C ALA A 62 14.04 -1.23 -23.63
N GLN A 63 14.74 -1.67 -24.68
CA GLN A 63 14.12 -1.98 -25.98
C GLN A 63 13.17 -3.17 -25.90
N PHE A 64 13.50 -4.23 -25.16
CA PHE A 64 12.61 -5.37 -24.96
C PHE A 64 11.33 -4.96 -24.23
N PHE A 65 11.44 -4.18 -23.15
CA PHE A 65 10.29 -3.72 -22.38
C PHE A 65 9.42 -2.74 -23.17
N ALA A 66 10.03 -1.82 -23.93
CA ALA A 66 9.30 -0.94 -24.84
C ALA A 66 8.56 -1.73 -25.92
N TRP A 67 9.24 -2.70 -26.54
CA TRP A 67 8.65 -3.56 -27.56
C TRP A 67 7.46 -4.36 -27.04
N ILE A 68 7.58 -5.01 -25.87
CA ILE A 68 6.46 -5.79 -25.31
C ILE A 68 5.29 -4.88 -24.96
N LEU A 69 5.54 -3.65 -24.49
CA LEU A 69 4.48 -2.68 -24.20
C LEU A 69 3.69 -2.29 -25.45
N CYS A 70 4.25 -2.33 -26.66
CA CYS A 70 3.45 -2.10 -27.87
C CYS A 70 2.31 -3.11 -28.04
N TRP A 71 2.36 -4.27 -27.37
CA TRP A 71 1.33 -5.30 -27.42
C TRP A 71 0.16 -5.07 -26.44
N HIS A 72 0.28 -4.16 -25.46
CA HIS A 72 -0.69 -4.04 -24.36
C HIS A 72 -2.12 -3.76 -24.83
N ASP A 73 -2.26 -2.97 -25.89
CA ASP A 73 -3.52 -2.42 -26.37
C ASP A 73 -3.94 -2.96 -27.74
N ILE A 74 -3.35 -4.06 -28.21
CA ILE A 74 -3.71 -4.68 -29.51
C ILE A 74 -5.18 -5.11 -29.56
N GLY A 75 -5.82 -5.32 -28.41
CA GLY A 75 -7.26 -5.57 -28.35
C GLY A 75 -8.12 -4.40 -28.83
N LYS A 76 -7.58 -3.17 -28.88
CA LYS A 76 -8.26 -2.01 -29.45
C LYS A 76 -8.40 -2.08 -30.97
N PHE A 77 -7.64 -2.93 -31.67
CA PHE A 77 -7.91 -3.21 -33.09
C PHE A 77 -9.26 -3.91 -33.30
N ALA A 78 -9.86 -4.49 -32.24
CA ALA A 78 -11.15 -5.13 -32.33
C ALA A 78 -12.20 -4.18 -32.92
N HIS A 79 -12.95 -4.71 -33.87
CA HIS A 79 -14.04 -3.99 -34.51
C HIS A 79 -15.07 -3.48 -33.48
N SER A 80 -15.36 -4.32 -32.48
CA SER A 80 -16.23 -3.98 -31.35
C SER A 80 -15.76 -2.76 -30.54
N PHE A 81 -14.45 -2.60 -30.34
CA PHE A 81 -13.87 -1.44 -29.65
C PHE A 81 -13.91 -0.19 -30.54
N GLN A 82 -13.49 -0.34 -31.79
CA GLN A 82 -13.40 0.79 -32.72
C GLN A 82 -14.78 1.42 -33.01
N GLN A 83 -15.89 0.66 -32.91
CA GLN A 83 -17.26 1.17 -33.06
C GLN A 83 -17.67 2.19 -31.98
N LEU A 84 -16.96 2.27 -30.85
CA LEU A 84 -17.29 3.18 -29.74
C LEU A 84 -17.08 4.66 -30.07
N TYR A 85 -16.30 4.97 -31.11
CA TYR A 85 -16.08 6.32 -31.60
C TYR A 85 -15.96 6.32 -33.12
N ARG A 86 -16.66 7.25 -33.78
CA ARG A 86 -16.76 7.33 -35.23
C ARG A 86 -16.22 8.66 -35.71
N HIS A 87 -15.38 8.62 -36.74
CA HIS A 87 -14.81 9.79 -37.40
C HIS A 87 -14.54 9.45 -38.86
N GLU A 88 -14.68 10.41 -39.78
CA GLU A 88 -14.56 10.21 -41.24
C GLU A 88 -13.21 9.60 -41.68
N ALA A 89 -12.16 9.91 -40.94
CA ALA A 89 -10.79 9.43 -41.17
C ALA A 89 -10.49 8.03 -40.58
N LEU A 90 -11.45 7.38 -39.91
CA LEU A 90 -11.29 6.10 -39.22
C LEU A 90 -12.04 4.96 -39.93
N ASN A 91 -11.66 3.71 -39.62
CA ASN A 91 -12.08 2.49 -40.32
C ASN A 91 -13.61 2.22 -40.32
N ILE A 92 -14.38 2.83 -39.41
CA ILE A 92 -15.76 2.41 -39.08
C ILE A 92 -16.80 3.51 -39.38
N PHE A 93 -16.39 4.63 -40.00
CA PHE A 93 -17.24 5.80 -40.19
C PHE A 93 -18.66 5.51 -40.72
N ASN A 94 -18.74 4.78 -41.85
CA ASN A 94 -19.98 4.54 -42.58
C ASN A 94 -20.60 3.15 -42.36
N GLU A 95 -20.14 2.42 -41.35
CA GLU A 95 -20.60 1.04 -41.15
C GLU A 95 -21.77 0.95 -40.14
N PRO A 96 -22.70 0.01 -40.33
CA PRO A 96 -23.77 -0.22 -39.35
C PRO A 96 -23.19 -0.72 -38.03
N THR A 97 -23.63 -0.12 -36.91
CA THR A 97 -23.26 -0.58 -35.56
C THR A 97 -23.73 -2.01 -35.38
N ARG A 98 -22.85 -2.89 -34.89
CA ARG A 98 -23.21 -4.26 -34.51
C ARG A 98 -23.20 -4.37 -33.00
N HIS A 99 -24.10 -5.17 -32.44
CA HIS A 99 -24.10 -5.46 -31.02
C HIS A 99 -23.15 -6.61 -30.73
N TYR A 100 -22.07 -6.30 -30.02
CA TYR A 100 -21.11 -7.26 -29.51
C TYR A 100 -21.30 -7.46 -28.00
N GLU A 101 -20.85 -8.60 -27.49
CA GLU A 101 -20.73 -8.81 -26.05
C GLU A 101 -19.78 -7.75 -25.44
N LYS A 102 -20.06 -7.30 -24.21
CA LYS A 102 -19.20 -6.30 -23.55
C LYS A 102 -17.97 -6.97 -22.96
N ILE A 103 -16.94 -7.11 -23.79
CA ILE A 103 -15.65 -7.69 -23.40
C ILE A 103 -14.59 -6.59 -23.31
N ALA A 104 -13.79 -6.60 -22.23
CA ALA A 104 -12.71 -5.65 -22.05
C ALA A 104 -11.63 -5.83 -23.14
N HIS A 105 -11.07 -4.73 -23.64
CA HIS A 105 -10.04 -4.78 -24.69
C HIS A 105 -8.77 -5.49 -24.24
N THR A 106 -8.49 -5.55 -22.95
CA THR A 106 -7.42 -6.38 -22.36
C THR A 106 -7.60 -7.85 -22.69
N THR A 107 -8.81 -8.38 -22.51
CA THR A 107 -9.15 -9.76 -22.84
C THR A 107 -9.17 -9.96 -24.36
N LEU A 108 -9.70 -9.00 -25.13
CA LEU A 108 -9.66 -9.05 -26.59
C LEU A 108 -8.22 -9.11 -27.14
N GLY A 109 -7.29 -8.38 -26.53
CA GLY A 109 -5.88 -8.40 -26.93
C GLY A 109 -5.23 -9.76 -26.68
N TYR A 110 -5.50 -10.38 -25.52
CA TYR A 110 -5.04 -11.73 -25.23
C TYR A 110 -5.61 -12.77 -26.20
N VAL A 111 -6.91 -12.66 -26.52
CA VAL A 111 -7.58 -13.55 -27.50
C VAL A 111 -7.00 -13.37 -28.89
N LEU A 112 -6.75 -12.14 -29.34
CA LEU A 112 -6.11 -11.86 -30.64
C LEU A 112 -4.71 -12.48 -30.72
N TRP A 113 -3.93 -12.36 -29.65
CA TRP A 113 -2.62 -13.02 -29.58
C TRP A 113 -2.76 -14.54 -29.66
N ASN A 114 -3.58 -15.14 -28.79
CA ASN A 114 -3.67 -16.60 -28.67
C ASN A 114 -4.21 -17.27 -29.94
N SER A 115 -5.21 -16.65 -30.59
CA SER A 115 -5.90 -17.22 -31.75
C SER A 115 -5.23 -16.94 -33.10
N TRP A 116 -4.45 -15.86 -33.22
CA TRP A 116 -3.92 -15.40 -34.50
C TRP A 116 -2.44 -15.04 -34.43
N LEU A 117 -2.07 -14.01 -33.65
CA LEU A 117 -0.71 -13.44 -33.74
C LEU A 117 0.36 -14.42 -33.24
N SER A 118 0.01 -15.35 -32.37
CA SER A 118 0.92 -16.40 -31.90
C SER A 118 1.28 -17.44 -32.99
N GLU A 119 0.52 -17.49 -34.08
CA GLU A 119 0.78 -18.31 -35.27
C GLU A 119 1.59 -17.57 -36.36
N CYS A 120 2.07 -16.35 -36.08
CA CYS A 120 2.90 -15.55 -36.98
C CYS A 120 4.34 -15.43 -36.44
N PRO A 121 5.25 -16.39 -36.74
CA PRO A 121 6.60 -16.43 -36.17
C PRO A 121 7.45 -15.20 -36.47
N GLU A 122 7.18 -14.51 -37.59
CA GLU A 122 7.85 -13.28 -38.00
C GLU A 122 7.69 -12.14 -36.98
N LEU A 123 6.67 -12.19 -36.13
CA LEU A 123 6.43 -11.21 -35.07
C LEU A 123 7.35 -11.40 -33.86
N PHE A 124 7.94 -12.58 -33.68
CA PHE A 124 8.76 -12.87 -32.51
C PHE A 124 10.19 -12.30 -32.67
N PRO A 125 10.84 -11.89 -31.57
CA PRO A 125 12.24 -11.50 -31.57
C PRO A 125 13.13 -12.64 -32.10
N PRO A 126 14.29 -12.32 -32.71
CA PRO A 126 15.31 -13.32 -33.00
C PRO A 126 15.65 -14.12 -31.73
N SER A 127 15.69 -15.45 -31.86
CA SER A 127 16.06 -16.36 -30.77
C SER A 127 16.60 -17.66 -31.35
N LEU A 128 17.42 -18.35 -30.56
CA LEU A 128 17.87 -19.72 -30.80
C LEU A 128 16.76 -20.74 -30.48
N LEU A 129 15.71 -20.30 -29.76
CA LEU A 129 14.53 -21.12 -29.47
C LEU A 129 13.78 -21.49 -30.74
N SER A 130 13.26 -22.72 -30.79
CA SER A 130 12.31 -23.11 -31.83
C SER A 130 11.05 -22.24 -31.78
N VAL A 131 10.31 -22.15 -32.90
CA VAL A 131 9.05 -21.38 -32.97
C VAL A 131 8.07 -21.78 -31.86
N ARG A 132 7.98 -23.08 -31.55
CA ARG A 132 7.11 -23.60 -30.48
C ARG A 132 7.54 -23.11 -29.10
N LYS A 133 8.85 -23.11 -28.81
CA LYS A 133 9.39 -22.62 -27.54
C LYS A 133 9.24 -21.10 -27.42
N SER A 134 9.52 -20.36 -28.48
CA SER A 134 9.28 -18.91 -28.54
C SER A 134 7.82 -18.57 -28.25
N LYS A 135 6.87 -19.34 -28.80
CA LYS A 135 5.44 -19.19 -28.49
C LYS A 135 5.13 -19.42 -27.01
N ARG A 136 5.70 -20.46 -26.38
CA ARG A 136 5.54 -20.74 -24.93
C ARG A 136 6.06 -19.59 -24.08
N VAL A 137 7.25 -19.09 -24.40
CA VAL A 137 7.85 -17.94 -23.72
C VAL A 137 6.96 -16.71 -23.85
N MET A 138 6.49 -16.39 -25.07
CA MET A 138 5.56 -15.28 -25.28
C MET A 138 4.25 -15.46 -24.51
N ALA A 139 3.76 -16.69 -24.35
CA ALA A 139 2.57 -16.99 -23.56
C ALA A 139 2.69 -16.56 -22.08
N LEU A 140 3.91 -16.55 -21.53
CA LEU A 140 4.16 -16.07 -20.17
C LEU A 140 4.00 -14.54 -20.08
N TRP A 141 4.46 -13.80 -21.09
CA TRP A 141 4.47 -12.33 -21.11
C TRP A 141 3.12 -11.70 -21.47
N MET A 142 2.28 -12.40 -22.25
CA MET A 142 1.04 -11.82 -22.75
C MET A 142 0.03 -11.49 -21.65
N PRO A 143 -0.26 -12.35 -20.66
CA PRO A 143 -1.15 -12.00 -19.56
C PRO A 143 -0.67 -10.80 -18.73
N VAL A 144 0.66 -10.65 -18.58
CA VAL A 144 1.29 -9.51 -17.88
C VAL A 144 1.05 -8.21 -18.62
N THR A 145 1.14 -8.25 -19.94
CA THR A 145 1.09 -7.09 -20.83
C THR A 145 -0.35 -6.68 -21.17
N THR A 146 -1.19 -7.63 -21.55
CA THR A 146 -2.59 -7.36 -21.90
C THR A 146 -3.45 -7.16 -20.65
N GLY A 147 -3.02 -7.63 -19.48
CA GLY A 147 -3.68 -7.41 -18.18
C GLY A 147 -3.46 -6.01 -17.56
N HIS A 148 -3.03 -5.01 -18.34
CA HIS A 148 -2.65 -3.67 -17.88
C HIS A 148 -3.78 -2.86 -17.20
N HIS A 149 -5.03 -3.32 -17.22
CA HIS A 149 -6.11 -2.75 -16.40
C HIS A 149 -6.12 -3.29 -14.97
N GLY A 150 -5.08 -4.00 -14.54
CA GLY A 150 -4.91 -4.47 -13.16
C GLY A 150 -5.62 -5.78 -12.84
N ARG A 151 -6.01 -6.55 -13.85
CA ARG A 151 -6.44 -7.95 -13.74
C ARG A 151 -5.85 -8.71 -14.92
N PRO A 152 -5.34 -9.94 -14.71
CA PRO A 152 -5.02 -10.83 -15.82
C PRO A 152 -6.24 -11.01 -16.76
N PRO A 153 -6.02 -11.17 -18.07
CA PRO A 153 -7.11 -11.42 -19.01
C PRO A 153 -7.83 -12.73 -18.70
N GLU A 154 -9.12 -12.78 -19.01
CA GLU A 154 -9.90 -14.00 -18.88
C GLU A 154 -9.53 -14.99 -19.99
N ALA A 155 -9.50 -16.29 -19.66
CA ALA A 155 -9.23 -17.35 -20.61
C ALA A 155 -10.50 -17.68 -21.42
N ILE A 156 -10.81 -16.83 -22.39
CA ILE A 156 -11.95 -17.01 -23.32
C ILE A 156 -11.42 -17.61 -24.63
N GLN A 157 -12.09 -18.66 -25.12
CA GLN A 157 -11.79 -19.26 -26.42
C GLN A 157 -12.76 -18.70 -27.46
N GLU A 158 -12.19 -18.13 -28.54
CA GLU A 158 -12.87 -17.68 -29.76
C GLU A 158 -13.95 -16.59 -29.59
N LEU A 159 -13.73 -15.46 -30.26
CA LEU A 159 -14.63 -14.30 -30.23
C LEU A 159 -14.75 -13.70 -31.62
N ASP A 160 -15.98 -13.46 -32.10
CA ASP A 160 -16.25 -12.78 -33.37
C ASP A 160 -16.14 -11.24 -33.23
N HIS A 161 -15.05 -10.77 -32.62
CA HIS A 161 -14.83 -9.33 -32.34
C HIS A 161 -13.83 -8.68 -33.31
N PHE A 162 -13.17 -9.49 -34.14
CA PHE A 162 -12.12 -9.06 -35.06
C PHE A 162 -12.43 -9.50 -36.48
N ARG A 163 -12.37 -8.57 -37.43
CA ARG A 163 -12.39 -8.89 -38.86
C ARG A 163 -10.99 -9.24 -39.33
N GLN A 164 -10.92 -9.85 -40.51
CA GLN A 164 -9.65 -10.17 -41.15
C GLN A 164 -8.74 -8.94 -41.29
N GLN A 165 -9.30 -7.81 -41.74
CA GLN A 165 -8.60 -6.53 -41.84
C GLN A 165 -8.03 -6.02 -40.51
N ASP A 166 -8.72 -6.27 -39.40
CA ASP A 166 -8.29 -5.82 -38.07
C ASP A 166 -7.09 -6.65 -37.58
N LYS A 167 -7.14 -7.95 -37.83
CA LYS A 167 -6.03 -8.89 -37.59
C LYS A 167 -4.80 -8.53 -38.43
N ASP A 168 -5.01 -8.24 -39.71
CA ASP A 168 -3.93 -7.85 -40.63
C ASP A 168 -3.33 -6.50 -40.25
N ALA A 169 -4.14 -5.52 -39.81
CA ALA A 169 -3.66 -4.22 -39.33
C ALA A 169 -2.83 -4.36 -38.05
N ALA A 170 -3.26 -5.18 -37.09
CA ALA A 170 -2.50 -5.47 -35.88
C ALA A 170 -1.15 -6.14 -36.22
N ARG A 171 -1.15 -7.12 -37.14
CA ARG A 171 0.09 -7.77 -37.63
C ARG A 171 1.02 -6.77 -38.32
N ASP A 172 0.51 -5.93 -39.22
CA ASP A 172 1.31 -4.92 -39.94
C ASP A 172 1.92 -3.89 -38.97
N PHE A 173 1.16 -3.46 -37.97
CA PHE A 173 1.66 -2.58 -36.90
C PHE A 173 2.84 -3.22 -36.15
N LEU A 174 2.67 -4.45 -35.66
CA LEU A 174 3.70 -5.16 -34.89
C LEU A 174 4.95 -5.48 -35.73
N LEU A 175 4.80 -5.72 -37.03
CA LEU A 175 5.93 -5.87 -37.95
C LEU A 175 6.70 -4.57 -38.14
N ARG A 176 6.01 -3.43 -38.31
CA ARG A 176 6.65 -2.13 -38.51
C ARG A 176 7.45 -1.67 -37.31
N ILE A 177 6.94 -1.86 -36.10
CA ILE A 177 7.64 -1.43 -34.87
C ILE A 177 8.87 -2.28 -34.57
N LYS A 178 8.97 -3.51 -35.10
CA LYS A 178 10.13 -4.40 -34.85
C LYS A 178 11.44 -3.75 -35.28
N ALA A 179 11.41 -2.96 -36.35
CA ALA A 179 12.57 -2.22 -36.84
C ALA A 179 13.07 -1.13 -35.87
N LEU A 180 12.22 -0.67 -34.94
CA LEU A 180 12.60 0.32 -33.92
C LEU A 180 13.44 -0.28 -32.79
N PHE A 181 13.39 -1.60 -32.61
CA PHE A 181 13.98 -2.28 -31.45
C PHE A 181 14.98 -3.36 -31.91
N PRO A 182 16.11 -3.00 -32.51
CA PRO A 182 17.04 -3.95 -33.12
C PRO A 182 17.74 -4.89 -32.12
N LEU A 183 17.79 -4.57 -30.82
CA LEU A 183 18.51 -5.35 -29.82
C LEU A 183 17.65 -6.43 -29.14
N ILE A 184 16.35 -6.51 -29.44
CA ILE A 184 15.44 -7.44 -28.77
C ILE A 184 15.80 -8.90 -29.05
N THR A 185 15.84 -9.71 -28.00
CA THR A 185 16.05 -11.16 -28.08
C THR A 185 15.22 -11.87 -27.03
N LEU A 186 14.90 -13.15 -27.24
CA LEU A 186 14.32 -14.00 -26.20
C LEU A 186 15.41 -14.90 -25.58
N PRO A 187 15.74 -14.72 -24.29
CA PRO A 187 16.63 -15.62 -23.55
C PRO A 187 16.12 -17.07 -23.56
N GLU A 188 17.02 -18.04 -23.72
CA GLU A 188 16.67 -19.46 -23.72
C GLU A 188 16.15 -19.93 -22.36
N SER A 189 16.69 -19.36 -21.28
CA SER A 189 16.32 -19.68 -19.89
C SER A 189 14.84 -19.47 -19.60
N TRP A 190 14.12 -18.66 -20.38
CA TRP A 190 12.68 -18.43 -20.19
C TRP A 190 11.80 -19.64 -20.54
N ASP A 191 12.31 -20.63 -21.27
CA ASP A 191 11.61 -21.90 -21.56
C ASP A 191 11.98 -23.01 -20.56
N GLU A 192 12.93 -22.75 -19.66
CA GLU A 192 13.39 -23.69 -18.62
C GLU A 192 12.60 -23.52 -17.32
N ASP A 193 12.47 -24.60 -16.54
CA ASP A 193 11.65 -24.60 -15.31
C ASP A 193 12.08 -23.52 -14.31
N GLU A 194 13.39 -23.35 -14.09
CA GLU A 194 13.93 -22.32 -13.19
C GLU A 194 13.59 -20.89 -13.66
N GLY A 195 13.70 -20.63 -14.97
CA GLY A 195 13.36 -19.33 -15.54
C GLY A 195 11.86 -19.04 -15.53
N ILE A 196 11.02 -20.06 -15.71
CA ILE A 196 9.56 -19.95 -15.56
C ILE A 196 9.21 -19.59 -14.11
N ASP A 197 9.77 -20.28 -13.13
CA ASP A 197 9.55 -20.00 -11.71
C ASP A 197 9.98 -18.58 -11.33
N GLN A 198 11.15 -18.16 -11.81
CA GLN A 198 11.66 -16.80 -11.58
C GLN A 198 10.76 -15.75 -12.24
N PHE A 199 10.28 -16.01 -13.47
CA PHE A 199 9.33 -15.14 -14.15
C PHE A 199 8.01 -15.04 -13.38
N GLN A 200 7.44 -16.14 -12.90
CA GLN A 200 6.20 -16.12 -12.13
C GLN A 200 6.31 -15.24 -10.88
N GLN A 201 7.46 -15.29 -10.19
CA GLN A 201 7.71 -14.46 -9.00
C GLN A 201 7.74 -12.96 -9.33
N LEU A 202 8.38 -12.58 -10.44
CA LEU A 202 8.60 -11.20 -10.87
C LEU A 202 7.46 -10.61 -11.72
N SER A 203 6.63 -11.46 -12.33
CA SER A 203 5.56 -11.10 -13.26
C SER A 203 4.59 -10.06 -12.70
N TRP A 204 4.29 -10.12 -11.40
CA TRP A 204 3.44 -9.15 -10.71
C TRP A 204 4.05 -7.74 -10.66
N PHE A 205 5.36 -7.63 -10.43
CA PHE A 205 6.05 -6.34 -10.41
C PHE A 205 6.19 -5.75 -11.81
N ILE A 206 6.50 -6.60 -12.79
CA ILE A 206 6.55 -6.20 -14.20
C ILE A 206 5.16 -5.73 -14.67
N SER A 207 4.11 -6.47 -14.31
CA SER A 207 2.72 -6.07 -14.61
C SER A 207 2.37 -4.71 -13.99
N ALA A 208 2.84 -4.44 -12.77
CA ALA A 208 2.65 -3.14 -12.13
C ALA A 208 3.35 -2.01 -12.93
N ALA A 209 4.58 -2.25 -13.41
CA ALA A 209 5.29 -1.31 -14.27
C ALA A 209 4.54 -1.08 -15.61
N VAL A 210 3.94 -2.12 -16.20
CA VAL A 210 3.09 -1.99 -17.40
C VAL A 210 1.90 -1.06 -17.15
N VAL A 211 1.21 -1.21 -16.01
CA VAL A 211 0.09 -0.32 -15.63
C VAL A 211 0.56 1.13 -15.51
N LEU A 212 1.71 1.35 -14.85
CA LEU A 212 2.27 2.70 -14.65
C LEU A 212 2.70 3.35 -15.97
N ALA A 213 3.27 2.57 -16.89
CA ALA A 213 3.61 3.03 -18.23
C ALA A 213 2.37 3.44 -19.01
N ASP A 214 1.30 2.63 -19.00
CA ASP A 214 0.02 2.96 -19.66
C ASP A 214 -0.61 4.24 -19.08
N TRP A 215 -0.65 4.37 -17.75
CA TRP A 215 -1.22 5.55 -17.10
C TRP A 215 -0.46 6.84 -17.45
N THR A 216 0.87 6.77 -17.53
CA THR A 216 1.73 7.92 -17.84
C THR A 216 1.69 8.24 -19.33
N GLY A 217 1.74 7.22 -20.20
CA GLY A 217 1.58 7.36 -21.66
C GLY A 217 0.16 7.76 -22.09
N SER A 218 -0.82 7.65 -21.19
CA SER A 218 -2.19 8.13 -21.38
C SER A 218 -2.40 9.58 -20.94
N ALA A 219 -1.41 10.23 -20.33
CA ALA A 219 -1.56 11.58 -19.80
C ALA A 219 -1.52 12.64 -20.91
N SER A 220 -2.69 13.19 -21.25
CA SER A 220 -2.86 14.19 -22.33
C SER A 220 -1.97 15.44 -22.18
N ARG A 221 -1.52 15.75 -20.96
CA ARG A 221 -0.58 16.86 -20.68
C ARG A 221 0.78 16.66 -21.37
N TYR A 222 1.28 15.43 -21.41
CA TYR A 222 2.57 15.10 -22.01
C TYR A 222 2.43 14.53 -23.42
N PHE A 223 1.34 13.79 -23.65
CA PHE A 223 1.04 13.14 -24.92
C PHE A 223 -0.27 13.69 -25.49
N PRO A 224 -0.24 14.88 -26.13
CA PRO A 224 -1.42 15.44 -26.77
C PRO A 224 -1.89 14.52 -27.89
N ARG A 225 -3.23 14.41 -28.04
CA ARG A 225 -3.86 13.61 -29.07
C ARG A 225 -3.38 14.08 -30.44
N THR A 226 -2.82 13.14 -31.19
CA THR A 226 -2.28 13.34 -32.55
C THR A 226 -2.99 12.39 -33.52
N ALA A 227 -3.65 12.95 -34.53
CA ALA A 227 -4.33 12.26 -35.63
C ALA A 227 -3.49 12.23 -36.92
N GLU A 228 -2.43 13.04 -36.98
CA GLU A 228 -1.51 13.14 -38.13
C GLU A 228 -0.80 11.80 -38.40
N LYS A 229 -0.66 11.47 -39.70
CA LYS A 229 0.02 10.27 -40.18
C LYS A 229 1.46 10.62 -40.50
N MET A 230 2.42 9.91 -39.91
CA MET A 230 3.85 10.10 -40.15
C MET A 230 4.61 8.76 -40.11
N PRO A 231 5.88 8.71 -40.54
CA PRO A 231 6.70 7.51 -40.38
C PRO A 231 6.85 7.11 -38.90
N VAL A 232 6.88 5.81 -38.65
CA VAL A 232 6.90 5.23 -37.29
C VAL A 232 8.17 5.61 -36.53
N ASP A 233 9.31 5.71 -37.22
CA ASP A 233 10.60 6.17 -36.69
C ASP A 233 10.57 7.65 -36.30
N THR A 234 9.93 8.51 -37.11
CA THR A 234 9.76 9.93 -36.79
C THR A 234 8.91 10.12 -35.54
N TYR A 235 7.77 9.41 -35.43
CA TYR A 235 6.93 9.50 -34.24
C TYR A 235 7.64 8.95 -33.00
N TRP A 236 8.37 7.82 -33.14
CA TRP A 236 9.11 7.22 -32.03
C TRP A 236 10.10 8.19 -31.37
N GLN A 237 10.85 8.97 -32.16
CA GLN A 237 11.75 9.99 -31.62
C GLN A 237 11.01 11.08 -30.84
N GLN A 238 9.84 11.50 -31.32
CA GLN A 238 9.00 12.47 -30.60
C GLN A 238 8.44 11.88 -29.30
N ALA A 239 7.96 10.64 -29.34
CA ALA A 239 7.45 9.93 -28.17
C ALA A 239 8.54 9.76 -27.11
N LEU A 240 9.78 9.41 -27.49
CA LEU A 240 10.93 9.34 -26.59
C LEU A 240 11.24 10.68 -25.91
N ALA A 241 11.23 11.79 -26.65
CA ALA A 241 11.48 13.11 -26.09
C ALA A 241 10.37 13.54 -25.10
N LYS A 242 9.10 13.31 -25.47
CA LYS A 242 7.94 13.57 -24.58
C LYS A 242 8.00 12.69 -23.33
N ALA A 243 8.32 11.40 -23.49
CA ALA A 243 8.41 10.45 -22.40
C ALA A 243 9.53 10.80 -21.41
N GLN A 244 10.66 11.34 -21.87
CA GLN A 244 11.74 11.81 -20.99
C GLN A 244 11.27 12.90 -20.03
N THR A 245 10.33 13.75 -20.45
CA THR A 245 9.69 14.73 -19.57
C THR A 245 8.60 14.08 -18.73
N ALA A 246 7.80 13.17 -19.30
CA ALA A 246 6.71 12.51 -18.58
C ALA A 246 7.18 11.65 -17.39
N ILE A 247 8.36 11.03 -17.49
CA ILE A 247 8.90 10.20 -16.38
C ILE A 247 9.26 11.01 -15.14
N THR A 248 9.44 12.34 -15.22
CA THR A 248 9.69 13.18 -14.03
C THR A 248 8.47 13.23 -13.09
N LEU A 249 7.32 12.77 -13.57
CA LEU A 249 6.13 12.52 -12.76
C LEU A 249 6.35 11.43 -11.71
N PHE A 250 7.24 10.48 -11.99
CA PHE A 250 7.66 9.51 -10.99
C PHE A 250 8.64 10.18 -10.03
N PRO A 251 8.40 10.09 -8.71
CA PRO A 251 9.34 10.64 -7.74
C PRO A 251 10.67 9.91 -7.83
N SER A 252 11.75 10.68 -7.69
CA SER A 252 13.10 10.14 -7.52
C SER A 252 13.17 9.32 -6.24
N ALA A 253 13.84 8.17 -6.28
CA ALA A 253 14.14 7.42 -5.06
C ALA A 253 15.00 8.28 -4.11
N ALA A 254 14.56 8.40 -2.87
CA ALA A 254 15.25 9.11 -1.82
C ALA A 254 16.38 8.26 -1.24
N ASN A 255 17.51 8.90 -0.94
CA ASN A 255 18.62 8.23 -0.29
C ASN A 255 18.37 8.17 1.21
N VAL A 256 18.46 6.97 1.76
CA VAL A 256 18.31 6.75 3.21
C VAL A 256 19.48 7.39 3.96
N SER A 257 19.20 8.03 5.10
CA SER A 257 20.23 8.59 5.97
C SER A 257 21.00 7.48 6.72
N ALA A 258 22.27 7.72 7.02
CA ALA A 258 23.02 6.84 7.89
C ALA A 258 22.39 6.81 9.30
N PHE A 259 22.40 5.64 9.94
CA PHE A 259 21.95 5.51 11.31
C PHE A 259 23.01 6.06 12.27
N THR A 260 22.73 7.20 12.91
CA THR A 260 23.66 7.87 13.84
C THR A 260 23.26 7.75 15.31
N GLY A 261 22.13 7.13 15.60
CA GLY A 261 21.62 6.94 16.97
C GLY A 261 20.12 7.23 17.10
N ILE A 262 19.59 6.99 18.30
CA ILE A 262 18.16 7.17 18.61
C ILE A 262 17.72 8.64 18.59
N GLU A 263 18.62 9.55 18.96
CA GLU A 263 18.36 10.99 19.13
C GLU A 263 17.94 11.66 17.82
N THR A 264 18.41 11.15 16.68
CA THR A 264 18.09 11.67 15.35
C THR A 264 16.59 11.54 15.04
N LEU A 265 15.97 10.43 15.44
CA LEU A 265 14.53 10.20 15.24
C LEU A 265 13.71 10.67 16.44
N PHE A 266 14.27 10.51 17.64
CA PHE A 266 13.56 10.75 18.90
C PHE A 266 14.43 11.54 19.87
N PRO A 267 14.61 12.86 19.66
CA PRO A 267 15.46 13.70 20.51
C PRO A 267 14.95 13.82 21.95
N PHE A 268 13.70 13.45 22.21
CA PHE A 268 13.11 13.43 23.54
C PHE A 268 13.47 12.18 24.36
N ILE A 269 14.05 11.14 23.75
CA ILE A 269 14.46 9.92 24.47
C ILE A 269 15.86 10.13 25.03
N GLN A 270 15.95 10.40 26.33
CA GLN A 270 17.23 10.54 27.05
C GLN A 270 17.84 9.19 27.44
N HIS A 271 17.00 8.22 27.78
CA HIS A 271 17.40 6.86 28.12
C HIS A 271 16.50 5.86 27.37
N PRO A 272 17.06 4.98 26.53
CA PRO A 272 16.26 4.00 25.80
C PRO A 272 15.62 3.01 26.77
N THR A 273 14.38 2.60 26.48
CA THR A 273 13.74 1.48 27.20
C THR A 273 14.47 0.18 26.89
N PRO A 274 14.33 -0.89 27.72
CA PRO A 274 15.07 -2.12 27.47
C PRO A 274 14.79 -2.72 26.08
N LEU A 275 13.56 -2.62 25.58
CA LEU A 275 13.20 -3.04 24.22
C LEU A 275 13.86 -2.17 23.14
N GLN A 276 13.91 -0.85 23.32
CA GLN A 276 14.62 0.06 22.41
C GLN A 276 16.12 -0.22 22.39
N GLN A 277 16.72 -0.49 23.56
CA GLN A 277 18.13 -0.87 23.68
C GLN A 277 18.41 -2.19 22.95
N LYS A 278 17.55 -3.20 23.11
CA LYS A 278 17.66 -4.45 22.35
C LYS A 278 17.53 -4.22 20.85
N ALA A 279 16.60 -3.35 20.41
CA ALA A 279 16.48 -2.98 19.00
C ALA A 279 17.74 -2.28 18.44
N LEU A 280 18.57 -1.64 19.27
CA LEU A 280 19.88 -1.10 18.89
C LEU A 280 20.98 -2.17 18.81
N GLU A 281 20.93 -3.17 19.67
CA GLU A 281 21.95 -4.23 19.81
C GLU A 281 21.77 -5.39 18.83
N LEU A 282 20.55 -5.64 18.36
CA LEU A 282 20.25 -6.76 17.46
C LEU A 282 21.14 -6.76 16.22
N ASP A 283 21.62 -7.94 15.83
CA ASP A 283 22.28 -8.11 14.55
C ASP A 283 21.24 -8.11 13.42
N ILE A 284 21.37 -7.12 12.54
CA ILE A 284 20.50 -6.94 11.38
C ILE A 284 21.25 -7.18 10.06
N ASN A 285 22.56 -7.47 10.13
CA ASN A 285 23.43 -7.66 8.97
C ASN A 285 23.31 -9.06 8.37
N VAL A 286 22.14 -9.69 8.53
CA VAL A 286 21.82 -10.98 7.93
C VAL A 286 21.21 -10.75 6.55
N ASP A 287 21.61 -11.57 5.58
CA ASP A 287 21.08 -11.51 4.22
C ASP A 287 19.69 -12.12 4.10
N GLY A 288 18.92 -11.58 3.16
CA GLY A 288 17.55 -11.99 2.90
C GLY A 288 16.51 -11.38 3.85
N ALA A 289 15.31 -11.97 3.82
CA ALA A 289 14.18 -11.52 4.63
C ALA A 289 14.41 -11.73 6.12
N GLN A 290 13.81 -10.87 6.93
CA GLN A 290 13.84 -10.96 8.40
C GLN A 290 12.46 -10.63 8.98
N LEU A 291 12.01 -11.42 9.95
CA LEU A 291 10.80 -11.18 10.73
C LEU A 291 11.18 -10.84 12.16
N PHE A 292 10.63 -9.75 12.68
CA PHE A 292 10.77 -9.35 14.07
C PHE A 292 9.39 -9.33 14.73
N ILE A 293 9.27 -9.93 15.90
CA ILE A 293 8.07 -9.89 16.75
C ILE A 293 8.49 -9.26 18.07
N LEU A 294 7.95 -8.09 18.36
CA LEU A 294 8.21 -7.32 19.57
C LEU A 294 6.97 -7.36 20.47
N GLU A 295 7.09 -8.06 21.59
CA GLU A 295 6.02 -8.22 22.57
C GLU A 295 6.41 -7.52 23.86
N ASP A 296 5.64 -6.52 24.25
CA ASP A 296 5.83 -5.76 25.49
C ASP A 296 4.53 -5.03 25.84
N VAL A 297 4.41 -4.56 27.07
CA VAL A 297 3.20 -3.88 27.54
C VAL A 297 2.96 -2.58 26.76
N THR A 298 1.72 -2.11 26.75
CA THR A 298 1.39 -0.82 26.14
C THR A 298 2.14 0.31 26.86
N GLY A 299 2.60 1.30 26.10
CA GLY A 299 3.42 2.40 26.64
C GLY A 299 4.90 2.07 26.92
N ALA A 300 5.36 0.82 26.75
CA ALA A 300 6.78 0.45 26.92
C ALA A 300 7.73 0.97 25.83
N GLY A 301 7.17 1.61 24.78
CA GLY A 301 7.95 2.19 23.67
C GLY A 301 8.18 1.25 22.49
N LYS A 302 7.26 0.30 22.24
CA LYS A 302 7.31 -0.65 21.11
C LYS A 302 7.42 0.06 19.76
N THR A 303 6.63 1.12 19.56
CA THR A 303 6.61 1.90 18.32
C THR A 303 7.98 2.51 18.02
N GLU A 304 8.63 3.12 19.01
CA GLU A 304 9.96 3.70 18.87
C GLU A 304 11.01 2.62 18.62
N ALA A 305 10.96 1.49 19.34
CA ALA A 305 11.84 0.35 19.10
C ALA A 305 11.74 -0.18 17.65
N ALA A 306 10.51 -0.27 17.13
CA ALA A 306 10.24 -0.69 15.77
C ALA A 306 10.77 0.30 14.72
N LEU A 307 10.61 1.61 14.95
CA LEU A 307 11.11 2.64 14.05
C LEU A 307 12.64 2.75 14.06
N ILE A 308 13.28 2.55 15.22
CA ILE A 308 14.74 2.42 15.33
C ILE A 308 15.21 1.26 14.47
N LEU A 309 14.60 0.08 14.65
CA LEU A 309 14.95 -1.12 13.90
C LEU A 309 14.72 -0.92 12.39
N ALA A 310 13.62 -0.27 12.02
CA ALA A 310 13.31 0.06 10.63
C ALA A 310 14.38 0.98 10.01
N HIS A 311 14.79 2.04 10.71
CA HIS A 311 15.85 2.93 10.23
C HIS A 311 17.18 2.21 10.10
N ARG A 312 17.55 1.36 11.06
CA ARG A 312 18.78 0.54 10.96
C ARG A 312 18.75 -0.38 9.74
N LEU A 313 17.62 -1.06 9.48
CA LEU A 313 17.44 -1.92 8.30
C LEU A 313 17.52 -1.12 6.99
N MET A 314 16.89 0.05 6.93
CA MET A 314 16.95 0.93 5.76
C MET A 314 18.38 1.44 5.54
N ALA A 315 19.08 1.88 6.59
CA ALA A 315 20.46 2.36 6.52
C ALA A 315 21.45 1.26 6.10
N ALA A 316 21.15 0.00 6.43
CA ALA A 316 21.88 -1.17 5.95
C ALA A 316 21.53 -1.59 4.50
N GLY A 317 20.70 -0.80 3.79
CA GLY A 317 20.31 -1.05 2.40
C GLY A 317 19.30 -2.19 2.22
N LYS A 318 18.67 -2.68 3.30
CA LYS A 318 17.68 -3.76 3.24
C LYS A 318 16.30 -3.29 2.78
N ALA A 319 16.04 -1.98 2.81
CA ALA A 319 14.80 -1.35 2.33
C ALA A 319 15.02 0.13 1.99
N GLN A 320 14.15 0.69 1.14
CA GLN A 320 14.15 2.13 0.79
C GLN A 320 13.01 2.90 1.46
N GLY A 321 12.15 2.23 2.22
CA GLY A 321 11.03 2.85 2.90
C GLY A 321 10.30 1.88 3.80
N LEU A 322 9.14 2.31 4.30
CA LEU A 322 8.33 1.52 5.22
C LEU A 322 6.84 1.76 5.03
N TYR A 323 6.05 0.75 5.36
CA TYR A 323 4.61 0.87 5.52
C TYR A 323 4.23 0.55 6.96
N PHE A 324 3.69 1.55 7.66
CA PHE A 324 3.16 1.41 9.00
C PHE A 324 1.67 1.09 8.90
N GLY A 325 1.31 -0.16 9.17
CA GLY A 325 -0.05 -0.68 9.19
C GLY A 325 -0.61 -0.74 10.61
N LEU A 326 -1.71 -0.03 10.84
CA LEU A 326 -2.38 0.09 12.13
C LEU A 326 -3.78 -0.56 12.11
N PRO A 327 -4.34 -0.98 13.25
CA PRO A 327 -5.62 -1.68 13.28
C PRO A 327 -6.81 -0.79 12.87
N THR A 328 -6.73 0.53 13.10
CA THR A 328 -7.86 1.44 12.88
C THR A 328 -7.45 2.69 12.10
N MET A 329 -8.42 3.42 11.54
CA MET A 329 -8.13 4.71 10.90
C MET A 329 -7.69 5.77 11.92
N ALA A 330 -8.22 5.74 13.14
CA ALA A 330 -7.89 6.71 14.18
C ALA A 330 -6.42 6.59 14.61
N THR A 331 -5.96 5.35 14.87
CA THR A 331 -4.53 5.08 15.11
C THR A 331 -3.67 5.51 13.94
N ALA A 332 -4.08 5.21 12.70
CA ALA A 332 -3.34 5.63 11.52
C ALA A 332 -3.21 7.15 11.38
N ASN A 333 -4.26 7.91 11.71
CA ASN A 333 -4.22 9.37 11.71
C ASN A 333 -3.24 9.90 12.76
N ALA A 334 -3.36 9.43 14.00
CA ALA A 334 -2.47 9.84 15.08
C ALA A 334 -1.00 9.49 14.76
N MET A 335 -0.75 8.30 14.21
CA MET A 335 0.59 7.89 13.82
C MET A 335 1.12 8.70 12.63
N PHE A 336 0.27 9.09 11.69
CA PHE A 336 0.67 9.95 10.58
C PHE A 336 1.10 11.34 11.07
N GLU A 337 0.38 11.94 12.01
CA GLU A 337 0.79 13.22 12.61
C GLU A 337 2.13 13.11 13.35
N ARG A 338 2.36 12.00 14.05
CA ARG A 338 3.63 11.71 14.71
C ARG A 338 4.76 11.55 13.68
N MET A 339 4.55 10.75 12.65
CA MET A 339 5.53 10.52 11.57
C MET A 339 5.82 11.80 10.80
N ALA A 340 4.84 12.66 10.55
CA ALA A 340 5.00 13.89 9.77
C ALA A 340 6.11 14.83 10.30
N ASN A 341 6.40 14.74 11.61
CA ASN A 341 7.45 15.56 12.23
C ASN A 341 8.85 14.94 12.13
N THR A 342 8.99 13.62 11.96
CA THR A 342 10.26 12.89 12.11
C THR A 342 10.69 12.10 10.87
N TRP A 343 9.77 11.78 9.96
CA TRP A 343 10.04 10.90 8.81
C TRP A 343 11.14 11.41 7.87
N LEU A 344 11.32 12.73 7.74
CA LEU A 344 12.39 13.32 6.92
C LEU A 344 13.78 12.93 7.45
N ALA A 345 13.92 12.69 8.75
CA ALA A 345 15.20 12.28 9.35
C ALA A 345 15.63 10.86 8.93
N LEU A 346 14.73 10.05 8.37
CA LEU A 346 15.05 8.74 7.78
C LEU A 346 15.83 8.85 6.47
N TYR A 347 15.88 10.05 5.86
CA TYR A 347 16.47 10.29 4.55
C TYR A 347 17.53 11.39 4.60
N GLN A 348 18.38 11.45 3.58
CA GLN A 348 19.39 12.49 3.46
C GLN A 348 18.73 13.87 3.26
N PRO A 349 19.33 14.98 3.75
CA PRO A 349 18.70 16.31 3.71
C PRO A 349 18.41 16.86 2.30
N ASP A 350 19.16 16.40 1.30
CA ASP A 350 19.00 16.73 -0.12
C ASP A 350 17.95 15.86 -0.83
N SER A 351 17.56 14.75 -0.21
CA SER A 351 16.50 13.87 -0.70
C SER A 351 15.13 14.47 -0.43
N ARG A 352 14.17 14.14 -1.31
CA ARG A 352 12.78 14.60 -1.19
C ARG A 352 11.86 13.39 -1.12
N PRO A 353 11.85 12.70 0.03
CA PRO A 353 11.07 11.51 0.14
C PRO A 353 9.56 11.80 0.10
N SER A 354 8.73 10.77 -0.03
CA SER A 354 7.26 10.92 0.00
C SER A 354 6.62 10.30 1.24
N LEU A 355 5.75 11.06 1.91
CA LEU A 355 4.93 10.59 3.03
C LEU A 355 3.45 10.57 2.65
N ILE A 356 2.76 9.48 2.98
CA ILE A 356 1.35 9.31 2.63
C ILE A 356 0.51 8.70 3.74
N LEU A 357 -0.73 9.19 3.88
CA LEU A 357 -1.77 8.56 4.68
C LEU A 357 -2.60 7.64 3.77
N ALA A 358 -2.71 6.35 4.11
CA ALA A 358 -3.34 5.31 3.30
C ALA A 358 -4.58 4.72 4.00
N HIS A 359 -5.71 5.44 3.95
CA HIS A 359 -7.04 4.89 4.28
C HIS A 359 -8.17 5.60 3.53
N SER A 360 -9.38 5.03 3.55
CA SER A 360 -10.52 5.43 2.69
C SER A 360 -11.12 6.81 3.00
N ALA A 361 -10.83 7.41 4.15
CA ALA A 361 -11.39 8.71 4.58
C ALA A 361 -10.40 9.89 4.46
N ARG A 362 -9.26 9.68 3.80
CA ARG A 362 -8.16 10.65 3.66
C ARG A 362 -8.56 12.04 3.11
N ARG A 363 -9.55 12.10 2.21
CA ARG A 363 -10.04 13.36 1.59
C ARG A 363 -10.73 14.32 2.56
N LEU A 364 -11.10 13.84 3.75
CA LEU A 364 -11.84 14.60 4.75
C LEU A 364 -10.95 15.25 5.82
N MET A 365 -9.62 15.10 5.71
CA MET A 365 -8.70 15.68 6.69
C MET A 365 -8.15 17.03 6.21
N ASP A 366 -8.32 18.06 7.03
CA ASP A 366 -7.91 19.44 6.72
C ASP A 366 -6.40 19.60 6.57
N ARG A 367 -5.55 18.89 7.33
CA ARG A 367 -4.08 18.97 7.17
C ARG A 367 -3.55 18.16 5.98
N PHE A 368 -4.15 17.01 5.70
CA PHE A 368 -3.87 16.29 4.47
C PHE A 368 -4.29 17.15 3.27
N ASN A 369 -5.47 17.78 3.38
CA ASN A 369 -5.91 18.73 2.40
C ASN A 369 -4.96 19.95 2.36
N GLN A 370 -4.50 20.56 3.46
CA GLN A 370 -3.53 21.67 3.39
C GLN A 370 -2.18 21.26 2.77
N SER A 371 -1.73 20.01 2.96
CA SER A 371 -0.54 19.46 2.31
C SER A 371 -0.69 19.19 0.81
N ILE A 372 -1.93 19.14 0.31
CA ILE A 372 -2.30 18.85 -1.10
C ILE A 372 -2.94 20.07 -1.81
N TRP A 373 -3.66 20.92 -1.07
CA TRP A 373 -4.55 22.01 -1.46
C TRP A 373 -3.95 23.40 -1.20
N SER A 374 -2.66 23.48 -0.84
CA SER A 374 -1.93 24.71 -1.18
C SER A 374 -1.83 24.90 -2.70
N VAL A 375 -2.18 23.89 -3.52
CA VAL A 375 -2.19 23.99 -4.97
C VAL A 375 -3.35 23.20 -5.59
N THR A 376 -4.57 23.76 -5.64
CA THR A 376 -5.41 23.57 -6.84
C THR A 376 -6.45 24.67 -7.00
N LEU A 377 -6.56 25.19 -8.23
CA LEU A 377 -7.57 26.12 -8.76
C LEU A 377 -7.39 27.60 -8.39
N SER A 378 -6.32 28.21 -8.88
CA SER A 378 -6.42 29.57 -9.42
C SER A 378 -5.74 29.56 -10.77
N GLY A 379 -6.56 29.47 -11.83
CA GLY A 379 -6.10 29.86 -13.15
C GLY A 379 -5.88 31.35 -13.12
N THR A 380 -4.64 31.80 -13.31
CA THR A 380 -4.22 32.98 -14.08
C THR A 380 -2.72 33.17 -13.89
N GLU A 381 -2.04 33.24 -15.03
CA GLU A 381 -0.88 34.08 -15.36
C GLU A 381 0.38 34.09 -14.46
N GLU A 382 1.45 33.57 -15.07
CA GLU A 382 2.87 33.94 -14.96
C GLU A 382 3.68 33.63 -13.68
N PRO A 383 5.00 33.37 -13.84
CA PRO A 383 5.80 32.60 -12.91
C PRO A 383 6.51 33.50 -11.89
N ASP A 384 6.57 33.05 -10.64
CA ASP A 384 7.54 33.57 -9.68
C ASP A 384 8.35 32.42 -9.07
N GLU A 385 9.66 32.61 -9.08
CA GLU A 385 10.68 31.65 -8.69
C GLU A 385 10.70 31.42 -7.18
N ALA A 386 10.11 30.31 -6.69
CA ALA A 386 10.64 29.50 -5.57
C ALA A 386 9.74 28.29 -5.26
N GLN A 387 10.31 27.09 -5.43
CA GLN A 387 9.86 25.77 -4.96
C GLN A 387 8.60 25.12 -5.58
N PRO A 388 8.72 24.42 -6.73
CA PRO A 388 7.61 23.66 -7.35
C PRO A 388 7.59 22.13 -7.07
N ASP A 389 8.65 21.53 -6.53
CA ASP A 389 8.93 20.11 -6.83
C ASP A 389 8.60 19.08 -5.73
N SER A 390 8.44 19.46 -4.45
CA SER A 390 8.08 18.49 -3.40
C SER A 390 6.58 18.18 -3.34
N GLN A 391 5.73 19.10 -3.79
CA GLN A 391 4.28 19.02 -3.67
C GLN A 391 3.62 18.24 -4.82
N GLY A 392 4.26 18.17 -6.00
CA GLY A 392 3.77 17.39 -7.14
C GLY A 392 3.79 15.86 -6.94
N CYS A 393 4.74 15.34 -6.16
CA CYS A 393 4.85 13.91 -5.88
C CYS A 393 3.72 13.42 -4.96
N ALA A 394 3.35 14.20 -3.94
CA ALA A 394 2.25 13.86 -3.03
C ALA A 394 0.89 13.84 -3.74
N ALA A 395 0.65 14.80 -4.66
CA ALA A 395 -0.55 14.84 -5.48
C ALA A 395 -0.69 13.61 -6.40
N TRP A 396 0.41 13.16 -7.01
CA TRP A 396 0.41 11.95 -7.86
C TRP A 396 0.00 10.68 -7.09
N PHE A 397 0.50 10.50 -5.86
CA PHE A 397 0.13 9.36 -5.03
C PHE A 397 -1.25 9.50 -4.37
N ALA A 398 -1.72 10.73 -4.16
CA ALA A 398 -3.02 11.03 -3.58
C ALA A 398 -4.19 10.89 -4.57
N ASP A 399 -3.89 10.96 -5.87
CA ASP A 399 -4.85 10.81 -6.97
C ASP A 399 -5.61 9.46 -6.93
N SER A 400 -5.03 8.42 -6.32
CA SER A 400 -5.72 7.16 -6.09
C SER A 400 -5.23 6.41 -4.86
N ASN A 401 -6.16 5.82 -4.09
CA ASN A 401 -5.84 4.86 -3.02
C ASN A 401 -4.95 3.71 -3.50
N LYS A 402 -4.96 3.42 -4.81
CA LYS A 402 -4.12 2.39 -5.45
C LYS A 402 -2.65 2.78 -5.55
N LYS A 403 -2.34 4.08 -5.59
CA LYS A 403 -0.97 4.62 -5.69
C LYS A 403 -0.38 4.92 -4.31
N ALA A 404 -1.18 4.94 -3.25
CA ALA A 404 -0.71 5.28 -1.91
C ALA A 404 0.46 4.40 -1.46
N LEU A 405 0.40 3.08 -1.65
CA LEU A 405 1.50 2.18 -1.24
C LEU A 405 2.81 2.36 -2.03
N LEU A 406 2.81 3.10 -3.14
CA LEU A 406 4.02 3.39 -3.92
C LEU A 406 4.87 4.50 -3.29
N ALA A 407 4.31 5.32 -2.39
CA ALA A 407 5.08 6.33 -1.65
C ALA A 407 6.09 5.66 -0.74
N GLU A 408 7.22 6.32 -0.48
CA GLU A 408 8.35 5.76 0.28
C GLU A 408 7.98 5.40 1.72
N VAL A 409 7.31 6.33 2.41
CA VAL A 409 6.75 6.12 3.74
C VAL A 409 5.24 6.19 3.66
N GLY A 410 4.58 5.09 4.01
CA GLY A 410 3.12 5.03 4.14
C GLY A 410 2.69 4.76 5.57
N VAL A 411 1.68 5.49 6.04
CA VAL A 411 0.98 5.21 7.30
C VAL A 411 -0.47 4.97 6.98
N GLY A 412 -1.06 3.87 7.44
CA GLY A 412 -2.43 3.52 7.08
C GLY A 412 -2.96 2.34 7.86
N THR A 413 -4.15 1.86 7.47
CA THR A 413 -4.68 0.65 8.10
C THR A 413 -3.95 -0.60 7.58
N LEU A 414 -3.83 -1.63 8.42
CA LEU A 414 -3.23 -2.90 8.03
C LEU A 414 -3.97 -3.54 6.85
N ASP A 415 -5.28 -3.29 6.72
CA ASP A 415 -6.11 -3.74 5.60
C ASP A 415 -5.55 -3.33 4.23
N GLN A 416 -4.99 -2.13 4.08
CA GLN A 416 -4.46 -1.69 2.79
C GLN A 416 -3.28 -2.55 2.33
N ALA A 417 -2.44 -3.00 3.27
CA ALA A 417 -1.35 -3.92 2.98
C ALA A 417 -1.89 -5.34 2.76
N MET A 418 -2.87 -5.79 3.54
CA MET A 418 -3.53 -7.09 3.35
C MET A 418 -4.22 -7.21 1.99
N MET A 419 -4.77 -6.12 1.45
CA MET A 419 -5.32 -6.08 0.10
C MET A 419 -4.30 -6.47 -0.99
N ALA A 420 -2.99 -6.39 -0.70
CA ALA A 420 -1.92 -6.78 -1.61
C ALA A 420 -1.87 -8.30 -1.89
N VAL A 421 -2.52 -9.12 -1.07
CA VAL A 421 -2.56 -10.58 -1.23
C VAL A 421 -3.98 -11.10 -1.49
N MET A 422 -4.92 -10.20 -1.78
CA MET A 422 -6.32 -10.51 -2.07
C MET A 422 -6.65 -10.28 -3.56
N PRO A 423 -7.70 -10.92 -4.11
CA PRO A 423 -8.07 -10.83 -5.53
C PRO A 423 -8.75 -9.49 -5.90
N PHE A 424 -8.10 -8.36 -5.61
CA PHE A 424 -8.55 -7.03 -5.99
C PHE A 424 -7.96 -6.55 -7.32
N LYS A 425 -8.67 -5.61 -7.97
CA LYS A 425 -8.15 -4.91 -9.14
C LYS A 425 -6.92 -4.07 -8.76
N HIS A 426 -5.89 -4.12 -9.59
CA HIS A 426 -4.57 -3.51 -9.40
C HIS A 426 -3.84 -4.03 -8.14
N ASN A 427 -3.94 -5.33 -7.87
CA ASN A 427 -3.18 -5.93 -6.80
C ASN A 427 -1.66 -5.84 -7.04
N ASN A 428 -1.25 -5.96 -8.31
CA ASN A 428 0.12 -5.77 -8.78
C ASN A 428 0.75 -4.45 -8.28
N LEU A 429 0.03 -3.31 -8.35
CA LEU A 429 0.53 -2.02 -7.85
C LEU A 429 0.77 -2.03 -6.33
N ARG A 430 -0.09 -2.71 -5.56
CA ARG A 430 0.07 -2.83 -4.10
C ARG A 430 1.27 -3.68 -3.75
N LEU A 431 1.45 -4.80 -4.46
CA LEU A 431 2.63 -5.65 -4.31
C LEU A 431 3.92 -4.89 -4.67
N LEU A 432 3.90 -4.12 -5.76
CA LEU A 432 5.03 -3.26 -6.12
C LEU A 432 5.31 -2.21 -5.05
N GLY A 433 4.26 -1.59 -4.51
CA GLY A 433 4.37 -0.64 -3.41
C GLY A 433 4.98 -1.25 -2.16
N LEU A 434 4.65 -2.48 -1.80
CA LEU A 434 5.26 -3.16 -0.64
C LEU A 434 6.65 -3.74 -0.93
N SER A 435 7.11 -3.74 -2.19
CA SER A 435 8.45 -4.17 -2.56
C SER A 435 9.52 -3.21 -2.02
N ASN A 436 10.63 -3.75 -1.51
CA ASN A 436 11.71 -2.97 -0.88
C ASN A 436 11.23 -2.04 0.26
N LYS A 437 10.11 -2.38 0.91
CA LYS A 437 9.60 -1.70 2.10
C LYS A 437 9.57 -2.63 3.30
N ILE A 438 9.84 -2.04 4.45
CA ILE A 438 9.62 -2.69 5.74
C ILE A 438 8.13 -2.64 6.05
N LEU A 439 7.50 -3.79 6.26
CA LEU A 439 6.13 -3.85 6.77
C LEU A 439 6.18 -3.78 8.28
N LEU A 440 5.68 -2.69 8.87
CA LEU A 440 5.51 -2.56 10.31
C LEU A 440 4.02 -2.69 10.61
N ALA A 441 3.62 -3.76 11.28
CA ALA A 441 2.24 -4.00 11.68
C ALA A 441 2.11 -3.85 13.21
N ASP A 442 1.26 -2.93 13.64
CA ASP A 442 1.03 -2.63 15.05
C ASP A 442 -0.25 -3.30 15.57
N GLU A 443 -0.24 -3.60 16.87
CA GLU A 443 -1.31 -4.28 17.60
C GLU A 443 -1.88 -5.53 16.90
N ILE A 444 -0.99 -6.42 16.46
CA ILE A 444 -1.40 -7.62 15.70
C ILE A 444 -2.25 -8.61 16.49
N HIS A 445 -2.32 -8.50 17.83
CA HIS A 445 -3.26 -9.27 18.64
C HIS A 445 -4.72 -8.92 18.36
N ALA A 446 -4.99 -7.69 17.88
CA ALA A 446 -6.33 -7.26 17.52
C ALA A 446 -6.85 -7.91 16.22
N CYS A 447 -6.00 -8.63 15.48
CA CYS A 447 -6.41 -9.34 14.27
C CYS A 447 -7.29 -10.53 14.62
N ASP A 448 -8.53 -10.54 14.10
CA ASP A 448 -9.40 -11.70 14.18
C ASP A 448 -8.85 -12.90 13.38
N ALA A 449 -9.53 -14.05 13.46
CA ALA A 449 -9.09 -15.27 12.77
C ALA A 449 -8.99 -15.12 11.24
N TRP A 450 -9.83 -14.27 10.64
CA TRP A 450 -9.85 -14.03 9.20
C TRP A 450 -8.68 -13.13 8.78
N MET A 451 -8.51 -11.99 9.46
CA MET A 451 -7.40 -11.06 9.26
C MET A 451 -6.07 -11.76 9.50
N SER A 452 -5.97 -12.58 10.54
CA SER A 452 -4.77 -13.37 10.85
C SER A 452 -4.35 -14.25 9.65
N ARG A 453 -5.30 -14.91 8.98
CA ARG A 453 -4.97 -15.74 7.80
C ARG A 453 -4.47 -14.91 6.62
N ILE A 454 -5.00 -13.70 6.43
CA ILE A 454 -4.53 -12.79 5.37
C ILE A 454 -3.15 -12.23 5.73
N LEU A 455 -2.92 -11.90 7.00
CA LEU A 455 -1.62 -11.46 7.52
C LEU A 455 -0.54 -12.52 7.29
N GLU A 456 -0.85 -13.80 7.52
CA GLU A 456 0.06 -14.90 7.18
C GLU A 456 0.45 -14.88 5.69
N GLY A 457 -0.52 -14.74 4.78
CA GLY A 457 -0.24 -14.67 3.35
C GLY A 457 0.60 -13.44 2.97
N LEU A 458 0.38 -12.32 3.65
CA LEU A 458 1.16 -11.10 3.47
C LEU A 458 2.61 -11.28 3.95
N ILE A 459 2.82 -11.87 5.13
CA ILE A 459 4.15 -12.17 5.68
C ILE A 459 4.89 -13.14 4.77
N GLU A 460 4.23 -14.20 4.31
CA GLU A 460 4.79 -15.17 3.36
C GLU A 460 5.24 -14.48 2.06
N ARG A 461 4.44 -13.54 1.55
CA ARG A 461 4.80 -12.75 0.37
C ARG A 461 5.95 -11.79 0.63
N GLN A 462 5.98 -11.09 1.77
CA GLN A 462 7.09 -10.20 2.13
C GLN A 462 8.41 -10.98 2.28
N ALA A 463 8.35 -12.13 2.94
CA ALA A 463 9.49 -13.01 3.14
C ALA A 463 10.04 -13.57 1.82
N SER A 464 9.17 -14.02 0.91
CA SER A 464 9.61 -14.49 -0.43
C SER A 464 10.20 -13.39 -1.31
N ASN A 465 9.81 -12.13 -1.09
CA ASN A 465 10.41 -10.98 -1.78
C ASN A 465 11.75 -10.52 -1.16
N GLY A 466 12.16 -11.08 -0.02
CA GLY A 466 13.36 -10.65 0.71
C GLY A 466 13.16 -9.44 1.61
N ASN A 467 11.91 -9.00 1.84
CA ASN A 467 11.60 -7.82 2.64
C ASN A 467 11.60 -8.14 4.14
N ALA A 468 11.92 -7.14 4.95
CA ALA A 468 11.78 -7.23 6.40
C ALA A 468 10.35 -6.93 6.87
N THR A 469 9.91 -7.62 7.92
CA THR A 469 8.60 -7.41 8.57
C THR A 469 8.80 -7.27 10.07
N ILE A 470 8.18 -6.26 10.68
CA ILE A 470 8.21 -5.99 12.11
C ILE A 470 6.77 -6.02 12.62
N LEU A 471 6.50 -6.90 13.58
CA LEU A 471 5.19 -7.08 14.18
C LEU A 471 5.23 -6.63 15.63
N LEU A 472 4.30 -5.76 16.03
CA LEU A 472 4.19 -5.26 17.39
C LEU A 472 2.92 -5.81 18.03
N SER A 473 3.03 -6.26 19.27
CA SER A 473 1.87 -6.67 20.03
C SER A 473 2.04 -6.38 21.51
N ALA A 474 0.94 -6.06 22.19
CA ALA A 474 0.86 -6.12 23.64
C ALA A 474 1.01 -7.57 24.13
N THR A 475 0.25 -8.50 23.58
CA THR A 475 0.29 -9.91 23.96
C THR A 475 0.16 -10.79 22.73
N LEU A 476 0.66 -12.02 22.75
CA LEU A 476 0.45 -12.95 21.65
C LEU A 476 0.32 -14.38 22.17
N SER A 477 -0.72 -15.09 21.75
CA SER A 477 -0.82 -16.52 22.07
C SER A 477 0.26 -17.32 21.37
N GLN A 478 0.67 -18.45 21.95
CA GLN A 478 1.63 -19.37 21.32
C GLN A 478 1.15 -19.78 19.91
N GLN A 479 -0.15 -20.06 19.76
CA GLN A 479 -0.72 -20.46 18.47
C GLN A 479 -0.61 -19.35 17.41
N GLN A 480 -0.81 -18.07 17.77
CA GLN A 480 -0.60 -16.95 16.85
C GLN A 480 0.88 -16.85 16.45
N ARG A 481 1.80 -17.00 17.42
CA ARG A 481 3.25 -16.95 17.16
C ARG A 481 3.68 -18.04 16.19
N ASP A 482 3.23 -19.27 16.43
CA ASP A 482 3.51 -20.43 15.57
C ASP A 482 3.07 -20.17 14.13
N LYS A 483 1.88 -19.62 13.94
CA LYS A 483 1.33 -19.29 12.61
C LYS A 483 2.15 -18.21 11.90
N LEU A 484 2.53 -17.14 12.59
CA LEU A 484 3.31 -16.04 12.01
C LEU A 484 4.72 -16.48 11.61
N VAL A 485 5.40 -17.25 12.47
CA VAL A 485 6.72 -17.82 12.18
C VAL A 485 6.64 -18.85 11.05
N ALA A 486 5.59 -19.69 11.05
CA ALA A 486 5.36 -20.65 9.96
C ALA A 486 5.08 -19.95 8.62
N ALA A 487 4.37 -18.82 8.62
CA ALA A 487 4.12 -18.03 7.42
C ALA A 487 5.41 -17.46 6.83
N PHE A 488 6.26 -16.88 7.66
CA PHE A 488 7.58 -16.42 7.25
C PHE A 488 8.45 -17.57 6.71
N SER A 489 8.46 -18.70 7.42
CA SER A 489 9.15 -19.94 7.08
C SER A 489 8.77 -20.46 5.69
N ARG A 490 7.47 -20.46 5.34
CA ARG A 490 6.98 -20.81 3.99
C ARG A 490 7.55 -19.86 2.94
N GLY A 491 7.58 -18.55 3.22
CA GLY A 491 8.09 -17.54 2.29
C GLY A 491 9.59 -17.69 1.98
N VAL A 492 10.41 -18.01 2.99
CA VAL A 492 11.85 -18.29 2.81
C VAL A 492 12.16 -19.75 2.45
N ARG A 493 11.12 -20.58 2.24
CA ARG A 493 11.22 -22.02 1.92
C ARG A 493 12.08 -22.83 2.90
N ARG A 494 11.97 -22.52 4.20
CA ARG A 494 12.67 -23.22 5.28
C ARG A 494 11.69 -23.59 6.39
N SER A 495 11.95 -24.68 7.10
CA SER A 495 11.22 -25.00 8.33
C SER A 495 11.92 -24.38 9.53
N VAL A 496 11.26 -23.46 10.22
CA VAL A 496 11.68 -22.92 11.52
C VAL A 496 10.51 -23.08 12.49
N GLN A 497 10.79 -23.61 13.67
CA GLN A 497 9.81 -23.71 14.75
C GLN A 497 9.83 -22.44 15.58
N ALA A 498 8.66 -21.92 15.93
CA ALA A 498 8.55 -20.79 16.85
C ALA A 498 9.05 -21.17 18.25
N PRO A 499 9.59 -20.19 19.01
CA PRO A 499 9.97 -20.44 20.40
C PRO A 499 8.72 -20.75 21.24
N LEU A 500 8.82 -21.75 22.11
CA LEU A 500 7.81 -21.98 23.15
C LEU A 500 8.10 -21.05 24.33
N LEU A 501 7.12 -20.24 24.70
CA LEU A 501 7.22 -19.38 25.88
C LEU A 501 6.51 -19.99 27.08
N GLY A 502 7.17 -19.94 28.24
CA GLY A 502 6.59 -20.21 29.55
C GLY A 502 5.86 -18.98 30.12
N HIS A 503 5.37 -19.11 31.35
CA HIS A 503 4.60 -18.03 32.01
C HIS A 503 5.47 -16.81 32.40
N ASP A 504 6.76 -16.99 32.66
CA ASP A 504 7.67 -15.92 33.10
C ASP A 504 8.46 -15.27 31.95
N ASP A 505 8.18 -15.68 30.71
CA ASP A 505 8.91 -15.31 29.49
C ASP A 505 8.32 -14.07 28.79
N TYR A 506 7.70 -13.15 29.54
CA TYR A 506 7.17 -11.90 29.01
C TYR A 506 7.80 -10.72 29.76
N PRO A 507 8.16 -9.61 29.10
CA PRO A 507 8.17 -9.33 27.64
C PRO A 507 9.15 -10.16 26.81
N TRP A 508 8.96 -10.19 25.48
CA TRP A 508 9.73 -11.05 24.59
C TRP A 508 10.07 -10.43 23.24
N LEU A 509 11.24 -10.78 22.72
CA LEU A 509 11.68 -10.43 21.38
C LEU A 509 12.02 -11.69 20.59
N THR A 510 11.40 -11.83 19.42
CA THR A 510 11.73 -12.88 18.45
C THR A 510 12.24 -12.26 17.16
N GLN A 511 13.39 -12.71 16.68
CA GLN A 511 13.90 -12.44 15.33
C GLN A 511 14.03 -13.77 14.59
N VAL A 512 13.43 -13.84 13.40
CA VAL A 512 13.53 -14.99 12.50
C VAL A 512 14.20 -14.51 11.22
N THR A 513 15.29 -15.16 10.85
CA THR A 513 16.02 -14.90 9.61
C THR A 513 15.98 -16.15 8.73
N GLN A 514 16.62 -16.08 7.56
CA GLN A 514 16.76 -17.27 6.71
C GLN A 514 17.65 -18.35 7.34
N THR A 515 18.59 -17.97 8.21
CA THR A 515 19.61 -18.86 8.77
C THR A 515 19.32 -19.26 10.21
N GLU A 516 18.80 -18.33 11.00
CA GLU A 516 18.77 -18.39 12.45
C GLU A 516 17.45 -17.88 13.03
N LEU A 517 17.11 -18.35 14.23
CA LEU A 517 16.05 -17.82 15.07
C LEU A 517 16.68 -17.36 16.38
N ILE A 518 16.55 -16.08 16.68
CA ILE A 518 17.00 -15.46 17.92
C ILE A 518 15.76 -15.15 18.74
N SER A 519 15.75 -15.62 19.98
CA SER A 519 14.60 -15.52 20.86
C SER A 519 15.11 -15.21 22.26
N GLN A 520 14.72 -14.05 22.80
CA GLN A 520 15.24 -13.57 24.07
C GLN A 520 14.18 -12.82 24.87
N ARG A 521 14.22 -13.02 26.19
CA ARG A 521 13.47 -12.20 27.15
C ARG A 521 14.01 -10.78 27.13
N VAL A 522 13.09 -9.83 27.25
CA VAL A 522 13.42 -8.41 27.40
C VAL A 522 12.72 -7.90 28.64
N ASP A 523 13.43 -7.15 29.49
CA ASP A 523 12.80 -6.52 30.64
C ASP A 523 11.79 -5.45 30.20
N THR A 524 10.70 -5.27 30.93
CA THR A 524 9.81 -4.13 30.67
C THR A 524 10.31 -2.86 31.35
N ARG A 525 9.80 -1.70 30.93
CA ARG A 525 10.08 -0.43 31.62
C ARG A 525 9.37 -0.44 32.98
N LYS A 526 10.12 -0.25 34.07
CA LYS A 526 9.58 -0.31 35.45
C LYS A 526 8.38 0.61 35.72
N GLU A 527 8.30 1.74 35.03
CA GLU A 527 7.22 2.74 35.20
C GLU A 527 5.86 2.28 34.63
N VAL A 528 5.85 1.21 33.82
CA VAL A 528 4.62 0.59 33.28
C VAL A 528 4.33 -0.77 33.94
N GLU A 529 5.17 -1.22 34.87
CA GLU A 529 4.87 -2.37 35.72
C GLU A 529 3.87 -1.94 36.81
N ARG A 530 2.67 -2.50 36.78
CA ARG A 530 1.56 -2.08 37.66
C ARG A 530 0.77 -3.29 38.16
N SER A 531 0.28 -3.16 39.39
CA SER A 531 -0.76 -4.04 39.93
C SER A 531 -2.11 -3.36 39.75
N VAL A 532 -3.08 -4.08 39.20
CA VAL A 532 -4.44 -3.59 38.98
C VAL A 532 -5.38 -4.45 39.81
N ASP A 533 -6.15 -3.83 40.70
CA ASP A 533 -7.16 -4.52 41.49
C ASP A 533 -8.38 -4.82 40.62
N ILE A 534 -8.87 -6.06 40.68
CA ILE A 534 -10.02 -6.51 39.89
C ILE A 534 -11.21 -6.80 40.81
N GLY A 535 -12.30 -6.04 40.67
CA GLY A 535 -13.57 -6.29 41.36
C GLY A 535 -14.68 -6.74 40.41
N TRP A 536 -15.80 -7.26 40.93
CA TRP A 536 -16.95 -7.66 40.10
C TRP A 536 -18.19 -6.84 40.46
N LEU A 537 -18.88 -6.30 39.45
CA LEU A 537 -20.22 -5.72 39.61
C LEU A 537 -21.24 -6.62 38.92
N HIS A 538 -22.35 -6.91 39.60
CA HIS A 538 -23.33 -7.89 39.12
C HIS A 538 -24.63 -7.27 38.60
N SER A 539 -24.73 -5.94 38.55
CA SER A 539 -25.88 -5.22 38.02
C SER A 539 -25.51 -3.87 37.42
N GLU A 540 -26.33 -3.36 36.49
CA GLU A 540 -26.12 -2.03 35.90
C GLU A 540 -26.34 -0.92 36.93
N GLU A 541 -27.24 -1.13 37.89
CA GLU A 541 -27.47 -0.20 39.01
C GLU A 541 -26.20 -0.01 39.84
N ALA A 542 -25.48 -1.10 40.14
CA ALA A 542 -24.23 -1.02 40.88
C ALA A 542 -23.14 -0.26 40.10
N CYS A 543 -23.14 -0.37 38.77
CA CYS A 543 -22.23 0.39 37.91
C CYS A 543 -22.54 1.90 37.96
N LEU A 544 -23.83 2.27 37.92
CA LEU A 544 -24.26 3.65 38.02
C LEU A 544 -23.94 4.26 39.40
N GLU A 545 -24.14 3.50 40.48
CA GLU A 545 -23.75 3.89 41.83
C GLU A 545 -22.23 4.14 41.90
N ARG A 546 -21.42 3.22 41.36
CA ARG A 546 -19.95 3.36 41.35
C ARG A 546 -19.49 4.60 40.57
N ILE A 547 -20.15 4.93 39.45
CA ILE A 547 -19.89 6.16 38.70
C ILE A 547 -20.21 7.40 39.53
N GLY A 548 -21.34 7.41 40.26
CA GLY A 548 -21.67 8.50 41.18
C GLY A 548 -20.59 8.71 42.24
N GLU A 549 -20.16 7.63 42.90
CA GLU A 549 -19.10 7.68 43.92
C GLU A 549 -17.75 8.17 43.36
N ALA A 550 -17.39 7.73 42.16
CA ALA A 550 -16.15 8.16 41.51
C ALA A 550 -16.20 9.68 41.20
N VAL A 551 -17.31 10.16 40.66
CA VAL A 551 -17.50 11.58 40.34
C VAL A 551 -17.51 12.45 41.61
N GLU A 552 -18.12 12.00 42.70
CA GLU A 552 -18.09 12.70 44.00
C GLU A 552 -16.66 12.84 44.57
N LYS A 553 -15.82 11.83 44.34
CA LYS A 553 -14.39 11.87 44.70
C LYS A 553 -13.55 12.72 43.74
N GLY A 554 -14.15 13.21 42.66
CA GLY A 554 -13.48 13.95 41.60
C GLY A 554 -12.68 13.07 40.64
N ASN A 555 -12.88 11.76 40.65
CA ASN A 555 -12.19 10.81 39.77
C ASN A 555 -12.76 10.87 38.34
N CYS A 556 -11.90 10.67 37.35
CA CYS A 556 -12.29 10.31 35.99
C CYS A 556 -12.69 8.84 35.93
N ILE A 557 -13.86 8.53 35.35
CA ILE A 557 -14.30 7.15 35.16
C ILE A 557 -14.73 6.86 33.72
N ALA A 558 -14.28 5.71 33.20
CA ALA A 558 -14.68 5.18 31.91
C ALA A 558 -15.65 4.01 32.09
N TRP A 559 -16.70 3.91 31.27
CA TRP A 559 -17.50 2.70 31.15
C TRP A 559 -17.52 2.22 29.70
N ILE A 560 -16.88 1.06 29.46
CA ILE A 560 -16.82 0.41 28.16
C ILE A 560 -17.97 -0.59 28.02
N ARG A 561 -18.84 -0.32 27.05
CA ARG A 561 -19.96 -1.19 26.67
C ARG A 561 -19.67 -1.97 25.40
N ASN A 562 -20.13 -3.21 25.34
CA ASN A 562 -19.92 -4.06 24.17
C ASN A 562 -20.75 -3.63 22.95
N SER A 563 -21.89 -2.95 23.16
CA SER A 563 -22.81 -2.53 22.10
C SER A 563 -23.01 -1.00 22.09
N VAL A 564 -23.18 -0.45 20.88
CA VAL A 564 -23.45 0.98 20.69
C VAL A 564 -24.79 1.39 21.28
N ASP A 565 -25.81 0.53 21.14
CA ASP A 565 -27.15 0.81 21.61
C ASP A 565 -27.20 0.87 23.15
N ASP A 566 -26.43 0.02 23.83
CA ASP A 566 -26.26 0.08 25.29
C ASP A 566 -25.50 1.32 25.74
N ALA A 567 -24.41 1.69 25.07
CA ALA A 567 -23.67 2.91 25.38
C ALA A 567 -24.57 4.15 25.29
N ILE A 568 -25.40 4.23 24.23
CA ILE A 568 -26.37 5.32 24.06
C ILE A 568 -27.43 5.30 25.17
N ARG A 569 -27.96 4.12 25.52
CA ARG A 569 -28.98 3.97 26.59
C ARG A 569 -28.44 4.44 27.94
N ILE A 570 -27.27 3.95 28.34
CA ILE A 570 -26.63 4.31 29.61
C ILE A 570 -26.29 5.81 29.66
N TYR A 571 -25.74 6.35 28.57
CA TYR A 571 -25.48 7.79 28.47
C TYR A 571 -26.74 8.62 28.70
N ARG A 572 -27.87 8.26 28.07
CA ARG A 572 -29.16 8.95 28.27
C ARG A 572 -29.67 8.79 29.70
N GLN A 573 -29.50 7.61 30.30
CA GLN A 573 -29.91 7.35 31.69
C GLN A 573 -29.12 8.22 32.68
N LEU A 574 -27.79 8.31 32.52
CA LEU A 574 -26.94 9.19 33.33
C LEU A 574 -27.33 10.65 33.15
N GLN A 575 -27.59 11.09 31.91
CA GLN A 575 -28.03 12.45 31.61
C GLN A 575 -29.37 12.80 32.29
N LEU A 576 -30.32 11.87 32.34
CA LEU A 576 -31.61 12.06 33.01
C LEU A 576 -31.51 12.03 34.54
N SER A 577 -30.62 11.18 35.08
CA SER A 577 -30.43 11.03 36.53
C SER A 577 -29.83 12.26 37.21
N LYS A 578 -29.13 13.12 36.44
CA LYS A 578 -28.36 14.29 36.93
C LYS A 578 -27.26 13.95 37.96
N VAL A 579 -26.90 12.67 38.09
CA VAL A 579 -25.76 12.23 38.91
C VAL A 579 -24.45 12.85 38.39
N VAL A 580 -24.36 13.05 37.07
CA VAL A 580 -23.22 13.67 36.40
C VAL A 580 -23.72 14.90 35.64
N ALA A 581 -23.03 16.03 35.80
CA ALA A 581 -23.31 17.23 35.02
C ALA A 581 -23.13 16.92 33.52
N THR A 582 -24.00 17.45 32.65
CA THR A 582 -24.00 17.07 31.22
C THR A 582 -22.70 17.47 30.52
N GLU A 583 -22.08 18.56 30.95
CA GLU A 583 -20.76 19.04 30.52
C GLU A 583 -19.58 18.15 30.95
N ASN A 584 -19.83 17.22 31.87
CA ASN A 584 -18.85 16.26 32.39
C ASN A 584 -19.08 14.85 31.85
N LEU A 585 -20.13 14.62 31.06
CA LEU A 585 -20.47 13.31 30.50
C LEU A 585 -20.21 13.30 28.99
N LEU A 586 -19.45 12.30 28.52
CA LEU A 586 -19.11 12.12 27.12
C LEU A 586 -19.55 10.75 26.61
N LEU A 587 -20.01 10.69 25.35
CA LEU A 587 -20.33 9.45 24.66
C LEU A 587 -19.43 9.28 23.45
N PHE A 588 -18.74 8.14 23.33
CA PHE A 588 -17.89 7.86 22.17
C PHE A 588 -18.09 6.47 21.57
N HIS A 589 -18.49 6.42 20.30
CA HIS A 589 -18.75 5.18 19.58
C HIS A 589 -18.60 5.37 18.06
N SER A 590 -18.64 4.29 17.29
CA SER A 590 -18.42 4.32 15.84
C SER A 590 -19.56 4.93 15.00
N ARG A 591 -20.82 4.94 15.48
CA ARG A 591 -22.02 5.38 14.74
C ARG A 591 -22.23 6.92 14.64
N PHE A 592 -21.17 7.73 14.75
CA PHE A 592 -21.26 9.18 14.52
C PHE A 592 -20.98 9.53 13.05
N ALA A 593 -21.53 10.63 12.57
CA ALA A 593 -21.10 11.23 11.30
C ALA A 593 -19.61 11.60 11.40
N PHE A 594 -18.87 11.54 10.29
CA PHE A 594 -17.40 11.68 10.31
C PHE A 594 -16.90 12.94 11.03
N HIS A 595 -17.47 14.11 10.71
CA HIS A 595 -17.09 15.38 11.32
C HIS A 595 -17.43 15.43 12.82
N ASP A 596 -18.58 14.87 13.22
CA ASP A 596 -18.93 14.76 14.64
C ASP A 596 -18.00 13.80 15.39
N ARG A 597 -17.64 12.69 14.76
CA ARG A 597 -16.69 11.73 15.33
C ARG A 597 -15.35 12.39 15.60
N GLN A 598 -14.80 13.12 14.63
CA GLN A 598 -13.52 13.82 14.78
C GLN A 598 -13.58 14.89 15.88
N ARG A 599 -14.69 15.63 15.96
CA ARG A 599 -14.93 16.61 17.03
C ARG A 599 -14.97 15.93 18.41
N ILE A 600 -15.73 14.84 18.55
CA ILE A 600 -15.86 14.11 19.82
C ILE A 600 -14.52 13.47 20.20
N GLU A 601 -13.79 12.90 19.24
CA GLU A 601 -12.46 12.33 19.45
C GLU A 601 -11.48 13.38 19.99
N SER A 602 -11.48 14.57 19.38
CA SER A 602 -10.67 15.71 19.86
C SER A 602 -11.10 16.17 21.26
N GLN A 603 -12.41 16.18 21.54
CA GLN A 603 -12.93 16.48 22.88
C GLN A 603 -12.49 15.44 23.91
N THR A 604 -12.54 14.15 23.57
CA THR A 604 -12.06 13.05 24.41
C THR A 604 -10.59 13.22 24.75
N LEU A 605 -9.73 13.47 23.75
CA LEU A 605 -8.29 13.69 23.97
C LEU A 605 -8.01 14.93 24.82
N ASN A 606 -8.77 16.01 24.63
CA ASN A 606 -8.61 17.23 25.43
C ASN A 606 -9.03 17.02 26.89
N LEU A 607 -10.06 16.21 27.15
CA LEU A 607 -10.59 15.98 28.49
C LEU A 607 -9.84 14.89 29.25
N PHE A 608 -9.44 13.81 28.58
CA PHE A 608 -8.87 12.62 29.20
C PHE A 608 -7.41 12.37 28.82
N GLY A 609 -6.79 13.22 27.99
CA GLY A 609 -5.40 13.05 27.57
C GLY A 609 -4.36 13.49 28.61
N LYS A 610 -3.08 13.25 28.28
CA LYS A 610 -1.94 13.56 29.17
C LYS A 610 -1.79 15.04 29.52
N GLN A 611 -2.34 15.96 28.72
CA GLN A 611 -2.23 17.41 28.90
C GLN A 611 -3.40 18.02 29.69
N SER A 612 -4.39 17.22 30.08
CA SER A 612 -5.68 17.70 30.61
C SER A 612 -5.65 18.20 32.06
N GLY A 613 -4.56 18.00 32.80
CA GLY A 613 -4.31 18.60 34.12
C GLY A 613 -5.51 18.59 35.08
N ALA A 614 -5.79 19.74 35.72
CA ALA A 614 -6.88 19.91 36.68
C ALA A 614 -8.30 19.93 36.07
N GLN A 615 -8.45 19.94 34.73
CA GLN A 615 -9.75 19.92 34.05
C GLN A 615 -10.39 18.52 33.98
N ARG A 616 -9.65 17.49 34.43
CA ARG A 616 -10.06 16.09 34.49
C ARG A 616 -11.08 15.78 35.60
N ALA A 617 -11.15 16.57 36.66
CA ALA A 617 -11.89 16.16 37.84
C ALA A 617 -13.39 15.90 37.57
N GLY A 618 -13.87 14.71 37.96
CA GLY A 618 -15.28 14.31 37.92
C GLY A 618 -15.86 14.12 36.51
N LYS A 619 -15.03 13.73 35.53
CA LYS A 619 -15.45 13.47 34.15
C LYS A 619 -15.79 12.01 33.93
N VAL A 620 -16.82 11.75 33.12
CA VAL A 620 -17.31 10.40 32.81
C VAL A 620 -17.34 10.21 31.29
N ILE A 621 -16.77 9.10 30.82
CA ILE A 621 -16.89 8.70 29.42
C ILE A 621 -17.58 7.34 29.31
N ILE A 622 -18.67 7.31 28.54
CA ILE A 622 -19.32 6.07 28.11
C ILE A 622 -18.84 5.80 26.69
N ALA A 623 -18.22 4.65 26.48
CA ALA A 623 -17.67 4.32 25.17
C ALA A 623 -17.92 2.86 24.78
N THR A 624 -17.75 2.57 23.49
CA THR A 624 -17.59 1.18 23.03
C THR A 624 -16.12 0.84 22.86
N GLN A 625 -15.79 -0.27 22.19
CA GLN A 625 -14.41 -0.71 21.94
C GLN A 625 -13.54 0.29 21.14
N VAL A 626 -14.09 1.43 20.73
CA VAL A 626 -13.36 2.48 20.02
C VAL A 626 -12.25 3.13 20.85
N ILE A 627 -12.34 3.10 22.19
CA ILE A 627 -11.29 3.64 23.07
C ILE A 627 -10.13 2.67 23.30
N GLU A 628 -10.34 1.37 23.08
CA GLU A 628 -9.34 0.32 23.37
C GLU A 628 -8.11 0.40 22.49
N GLN A 629 -8.32 0.73 21.22
CA GLN A 629 -7.31 0.54 20.19
C GLN A 629 -6.65 1.84 19.75
N SER A 630 -7.18 3.02 20.12
CA SER A 630 -6.92 4.24 19.32
C SER A 630 -6.68 5.54 20.06
N LEU A 631 -6.86 5.59 21.38
CA LEU A 631 -6.82 6.85 22.12
C LEU A 631 -5.87 6.77 23.32
N ASP A 632 -4.93 7.72 23.39
CA ASP A 632 -4.02 7.90 24.52
C ASP A 632 -4.75 8.66 25.65
N ILE A 633 -5.68 7.97 26.30
CA ILE A 633 -6.50 8.48 27.41
C ILE A 633 -6.07 7.87 28.74
N ASP A 634 -6.30 8.61 29.82
CA ASP A 634 -5.95 8.26 31.19
C ASP A 634 -7.19 8.50 32.08
N CYS A 635 -7.65 7.43 32.72
CA CYS A 635 -8.78 7.42 33.65
C CYS A 635 -8.30 6.94 35.03
N ASP A 636 -9.01 7.35 36.09
CA ASP A 636 -8.69 6.88 37.44
C ASP A 636 -9.41 5.57 37.74
N GLU A 637 -10.59 5.37 37.14
CA GLU A 637 -11.39 4.16 37.27
C GLU A 637 -11.94 3.72 35.91
N MET A 638 -12.14 2.41 35.77
CA MET A 638 -12.77 1.86 34.58
C MET A 638 -13.69 0.69 34.92
N ILE A 639 -14.89 0.78 34.34
CA ILE A 639 -15.91 -0.26 34.30
C ILE A 639 -15.92 -0.83 32.89
N SER A 640 -15.96 -2.14 32.77
CA SER A 640 -15.94 -2.82 31.48
C SER A 640 -16.92 -3.97 31.48
N ASP A 641 -17.74 -4.07 30.43
CA ASP A 641 -18.48 -5.31 30.17
C ASP A 641 -17.49 -6.47 29.96
N LEU A 642 -17.90 -7.68 30.35
CA LEU A 642 -17.14 -8.90 30.10
C LEU A 642 -16.77 -9.03 28.61
N ALA A 643 -15.49 -9.25 28.36
CA ALA A 643 -14.90 -9.44 27.04
C ALA A 643 -13.76 -10.47 27.13
N PRO A 644 -13.28 -11.01 25.98
CA PRO A 644 -12.05 -11.77 25.93
C PRO A 644 -10.90 -11.06 26.66
N VAL A 645 -10.11 -11.82 27.43
CA VAL A 645 -9.10 -11.28 28.36
C VAL A 645 -8.03 -10.44 27.65
N ASP A 646 -7.71 -10.80 26.41
CA ASP A 646 -6.82 -10.08 25.51
C ASP A 646 -7.29 -8.65 25.19
N LEU A 647 -8.60 -8.37 25.26
CA LEU A 647 -9.15 -7.02 25.14
C LEU A 647 -9.23 -6.30 26.50
N CYS A 648 -9.33 -7.04 27.61
CA CYS A 648 -9.35 -6.47 28.97
C CYS A 648 -7.98 -5.90 29.40
N VAL A 649 -6.87 -6.51 28.97
CA VAL A 649 -5.52 -6.05 29.35
C VAL A 649 -5.19 -4.66 28.75
N PRO A 650 -5.38 -4.40 27.44
CA PRO A 650 -5.22 -3.06 26.88
C PRO A 650 -6.13 -2.02 27.55
N ARG A 651 -7.38 -2.40 27.88
CA ARG A 651 -8.31 -1.54 28.62
C ARG A 651 -7.68 -1.10 29.96
N ALA A 652 -7.18 -2.04 30.76
CA ALA A 652 -6.64 -1.76 32.11
C ALA A 652 -5.30 -1.01 32.13
N SER A 653 -4.59 -0.95 31.00
CA SER A 653 -3.24 -0.35 30.93
C SER A 653 -3.22 1.19 30.92
N GLY A 654 -4.38 1.82 30.71
CA GLY A 654 -4.54 3.29 30.71
C GLY A 654 -4.53 3.94 32.10
N ASP A 655 -4.70 3.16 33.17
CA ASP A 655 -4.99 3.70 34.52
C ASP A 655 -3.71 3.84 35.40
N LYS A 656 -3.67 4.89 36.25
CA LYS A 656 -2.64 5.11 37.29
C LYS A 656 -3.00 4.43 38.63
N PRO A 657 -2.03 4.17 39.52
CA PRO A 657 -2.26 3.37 40.72
C PRO A 657 -2.97 4.17 41.80
N ALA A 658 -4.24 3.84 42.04
CA ALA A 658 -4.91 3.92 43.35
C ALA A 658 -6.26 3.19 43.38
N THR A 659 -6.79 2.69 42.25
CA THR A 659 -8.23 2.43 42.16
C THR A 659 -8.58 1.20 41.32
N PRO A 660 -9.69 0.50 41.67
CA PRO A 660 -10.00 -0.82 41.13
C PRO A 660 -10.53 -0.77 39.70
N PHE A 661 -10.00 -1.66 38.86
CA PHE A 661 -10.62 -2.11 37.63
C PHE A 661 -11.79 -3.03 37.99
N THR A 662 -12.99 -2.79 37.44
CA THR A 662 -14.17 -3.57 37.85
C THR A 662 -14.91 -4.13 36.63
N PRO A 663 -14.63 -5.38 36.20
CA PRO A 663 -15.44 -6.10 35.22
C PRO A 663 -16.91 -6.27 35.68
N VAL A 664 -17.82 -6.18 34.70
CA VAL A 664 -19.28 -6.35 34.84
C VAL A 664 -19.75 -7.56 34.04
#